data_AF-A0A818NJQ7-F1
#
_entry.id   AF-A0A818NJQ7-F1
#
_cell.length_a   1.000
_cell.length_b   1.000
_cell.length_c   1.000
_cell.angle_alpha   90.00
_cell.angle_beta   90.00
_cell.angle_gamma   90.00
#
_symmetry.space_group_name_H-M   'P 1'
#
loop_
_entity.id
_entity.type
_entity.pdbx_description
1 polymer ?
#
loop_
_entity_poly.entity_id
_entity_poly.type
_entity_poly.pdbx_seq_one_letter_code
_entity_poly.pdbx_strand_id
1 'polypeptide(L)'
;FGEHLTAHMTPEWSSQYIEYEYMKELLEQALAEAPVMINNGDNRLRKQFFREVDVSFFQYCEKQATKISTFFAEKLAEKAHIDLEPFHTSTKVTELIRDIESIFTDSFESGNRAEAMKRLRVPPLDEKKSPMVAFRFGLFVGMLCLLLPALFAFTTQLNRSQSNKPLAWREALLLYRSTFLIIIQIIFAGINIYGWSSSGVNHILIFEIDPRHHLTYQRILEIGTALFVLWFLSFIGFILASYFDHYPFIQPLILVVVLILFVINPIPIFYREARYWFLRKLARVFSSPFHPVGFTDFWLGDQLTSLELVFFDLESFFCFYISNRAWWSTDLTSPATNHGTFCTGWSEILLQTILLMLPSWFRFAQCIRRYRDTKHAFPHLVNAGKYASGFFVVITNSLRRATIKKYAHKETANPFLFLWIIVSIIGTVYKLTWDLKMDWGFFDKKAGTNKYLREQLVYSSKIYYYVAIVENILFRFAWTINIFIHFHEYSAEYADLIGFCFGIVEIFRRFIWNFFRLENEHLNNCGQFRAVRDISISPMSTGIDYGLIDYKLRKQPGIRARNRIVPKETIIEEDNTSITDVSTRDEIDNDPKPFAHDLIPMHNNTIVDDVNKIDKQLKDTSSADLHSLIPQDESDLSNGIVKV
;
A
#
# COMPACT_ATOMS: atom_id res chain seq x y z
N PHE A 1 36.04 -13.56 11.45
CA PHE A 1 34.96 -14.38 12.05
C PHE A 1 33.72 -13.55 12.30
N GLY A 2 33.79 -12.46 13.09
CA GLY A 2 32.67 -11.54 13.34
C GLY A 2 31.90 -11.10 12.08
N GLU A 3 32.58 -10.57 11.06
CA GLU A 3 31.94 -10.18 9.79
C GLU A 3 31.20 -11.35 9.09
N HIS A 4 31.79 -12.54 9.14
CA HIS A 4 31.19 -13.73 8.53
C HIS A 4 30.00 -14.26 9.35
N LEU A 5 30.06 -14.16 10.68
CA LEU A 5 28.94 -14.47 11.56
C LEU A 5 27.77 -13.53 11.26
N THR A 6 28.02 -12.22 11.20
CA THR A 6 27.00 -11.20 10.91
C THR A 6 26.31 -11.38 9.56
N ALA A 7 27.05 -11.82 8.54
CA ALA A 7 26.48 -12.11 7.22
C ALA A 7 25.57 -13.36 7.20
N HIS A 8 25.72 -14.28 8.16
CA HIS A 8 24.99 -15.55 8.22
C HIS A 8 23.99 -15.62 9.38
N MET A 9 23.81 -14.54 10.15
CA MET A 9 22.82 -14.49 11.22
C MET A 9 21.40 -14.35 10.66
N THR A 10 20.46 -15.13 11.18
CA THR A 10 19.03 -14.88 11.00
C THR A 10 18.62 -13.66 11.83
N PRO A 11 17.97 -12.64 11.24
CA PRO A 11 17.59 -11.41 11.93
C PRO A 11 16.81 -11.64 13.22
N GLU A 12 15.92 -12.65 13.22
CA GLU A 12 15.03 -13.01 14.32
C GLU A 12 15.78 -13.54 15.55
N TRP A 13 16.95 -14.15 15.35
CA TRP A 13 17.74 -14.78 16.42
C TRP A 13 19.07 -14.06 16.68
N SER A 14 19.29 -12.92 16.03
CA SER A 14 20.50 -12.08 16.17
C SER A 14 20.90 -11.82 17.63
N SER A 15 19.92 -11.63 18.52
CA SER A 15 20.13 -11.42 19.96
C SER A 15 20.59 -12.66 20.74
N GLN A 16 20.45 -13.86 20.18
CA GLN A 16 20.79 -15.13 20.82
C GLN A 16 22.18 -15.66 20.42
N TYR A 17 22.78 -15.11 19.36
CA TYR A 17 24.13 -15.44 18.94
C TYR A 17 25.21 -14.82 19.84
N ILE A 18 26.47 -15.23 19.60
CA ILE A 18 27.63 -14.75 20.32
C ILE A 18 27.92 -13.27 20.01
N GLU A 19 28.09 -12.46 21.05
CA GLU A 19 28.44 -11.03 20.93
C GLU A 19 29.95 -10.88 20.65
N TYR A 20 30.35 -11.17 19.41
CA TYR A 20 31.76 -11.21 19.02
C TYR A 20 32.47 -9.85 19.12
N GLU A 21 31.80 -8.77 18.69
CA GLU A 21 32.39 -7.42 18.76
C GLU A 21 32.63 -6.99 20.21
N TYR A 22 31.72 -7.29 21.14
CA TYR A 22 31.92 -6.96 22.55
C TYR A 22 33.09 -7.74 23.18
N MET A 23 33.27 -9.01 22.82
CA MET A 23 34.45 -9.78 23.27
C MET A 23 35.76 -9.20 22.74
N LYS A 24 35.74 -8.68 21.50
CA LYS A 24 36.89 -8.01 20.89
C LYS A 24 37.19 -6.69 21.61
N GLU A 25 36.16 -5.88 21.88
CA GLU A 25 36.28 -4.63 22.65
C GLU A 25 36.86 -4.88 24.06
N LEU A 26 36.42 -5.94 24.75
CA LEU A 26 36.98 -6.33 26.06
C LEU A 26 38.49 -6.57 26.02
N LEU A 27 38.98 -7.24 24.96
CA LEU A 27 40.41 -7.52 24.79
C LEU A 27 41.20 -6.27 24.38
N GLU A 28 40.63 -5.45 23.50
CA GLU A 28 41.24 -4.18 23.08
C GLU A 28 41.35 -3.19 24.25
N GLN A 29 40.32 -3.12 25.08
CA GLN A 29 40.31 -2.30 26.30
C GLN A 29 41.33 -2.82 27.33
N ALA A 30 41.40 -4.13 27.54
CA ALA A 30 42.41 -4.72 28.41
C ALA A 30 43.85 -4.46 27.93
N LEU A 31 44.08 -4.42 26.61
CA LEU A 31 45.37 -4.05 26.03
C LEU A 31 45.70 -2.57 26.24
N ALA A 32 44.69 -1.68 26.16
CA ALA A 32 44.86 -0.24 26.37
C ALA A 32 45.10 0.12 27.84
N GLU A 33 44.46 -0.58 28.77
CA GLU A 33 44.58 -0.37 30.23
C GLU A 33 45.79 -1.11 30.85
N ALA A 34 46.52 -1.88 30.04
CA ALA A 34 47.66 -2.66 30.52
C ALA A 34 48.76 -1.75 31.12
N PRO A 35 49.29 -2.07 32.32
CA PRO A 35 50.36 -1.29 32.95
C PRO A 35 51.61 -1.18 32.07
N VAL A 36 52.12 0.04 31.88
CA VAL A 36 53.35 0.33 31.14
C VAL A 36 54.56 -0.07 31.99
N MET A 37 55.48 -0.85 31.43
CA MET A 37 56.66 -1.34 32.15
C MET A 37 57.71 -0.24 32.28
N ILE A 38 58.03 0.20 33.50
CA ILE A 38 59.07 1.20 33.78
C ILE A 38 60.27 0.54 34.49
N ASN A 39 60.05 -0.49 35.32
CA ASN A 39 61.09 -1.24 36.04
C ASN A 39 60.81 -2.76 36.11
N ASN A 40 61.80 -3.58 36.50
CA ASN A 40 61.67 -5.05 36.62
C ASN A 40 60.56 -5.52 37.60
N GLY A 41 60.11 -4.67 38.53
CA GLY A 41 58.99 -4.94 39.45
C GLY A 41 57.61 -4.88 38.79
N ASP A 42 57.44 -4.10 37.72
CA ASP A 42 56.17 -3.91 36.99
C ASP A 42 55.73 -5.19 36.25
N ASN A 43 56.67 -6.11 36.03
CA ASN A 43 56.41 -7.38 35.35
C ASN A 43 55.52 -8.32 36.18
N ARG A 44 55.50 -8.19 37.52
CA ARG A 44 54.56 -8.93 38.37
C ARG A 44 53.15 -8.32 38.32
N LEU A 45 53.05 -6.99 38.38
CA LEU A 45 51.77 -6.27 38.32
C LEU A 45 51.07 -6.49 36.98
N ARG A 46 51.82 -6.38 35.87
CA ARG A 46 51.28 -6.61 34.53
C ARG A 46 50.83 -8.06 34.32
N LYS A 47 51.56 -9.04 34.85
CA LYS A 47 51.14 -10.46 34.81
C LYS A 47 49.89 -10.71 35.65
N GLN A 48 49.75 -10.07 36.81
CA GLN A 48 48.56 -10.20 37.63
C GLN A 48 47.34 -9.58 36.95
N PHE A 49 47.49 -8.39 36.36
CA PHE A 49 46.46 -7.72 35.58
C PHE A 49 45.93 -8.60 34.44
N PHE A 50 46.82 -9.14 33.58
CA PHE A 50 46.38 -10.03 32.50
C PHE A 50 45.72 -11.31 33.01
N ARG A 51 46.14 -11.82 34.17
CA ARG A 51 45.51 -13.00 34.77
C ARG A 51 44.09 -12.71 35.25
N GLU A 52 43.83 -11.51 35.76
CA GLU A 52 42.48 -11.07 36.15
C GLU A 52 41.61 -10.85 34.92
N VAL A 53 42.14 -10.21 33.87
CA VAL A 53 41.48 -10.07 32.57
C VAL A 53 41.13 -11.42 31.95
N ASP A 54 42.07 -12.37 31.94
CA ASP A 54 41.84 -13.72 31.41
C ASP A 54 40.67 -14.40 32.14
N VAL A 55 40.64 -14.31 33.48
CA VAL A 55 39.55 -14.89 34.28
C VAL A 55 38.22 -14.26 33.91
N SER A 56 38.13 -12.94 33.82
CA SER A 56 36.90 -12.23 33.44
C SER A 56 36.47 -12.55 32.00
N PHE A 57 37.43 -12.63 31.07
CA PHE A 57 37.17 -12.94 29.67
C PHE A 57 36.66 -14.37 29.50
N PHE A 58 37.31 -15.37 30.12
CA PHE A 58 36.87 -16.77 30.04
C PHE A 58 35.51 -16.99 30.70
N GLN A 59 35.22 -16.31 31.82
CA GLN A 59 33.88 -16.31 32.42
C GLN A 59 32.81 -15.77 31.47
N TYR A 60 33.12 -14.69 30.74
CA TYR A 60 32.21 -14.14 29.74
C TYR A 60 32.03 -15.09 28.55
N CYS A 61 33.10 -15.71 28.04
CA CYS A 61 33.02 -16.72 26.99
C CYS A 61 32.16 -17.92 27.40
N GLU A 62 32.30 -18.42 28.62
CA GLU A 62 31.50 -19.52 29.15
C GLU A 62 30.01 -19.15 29.27
N LYS A 63 29.71 -17.91 29.69
CA LYS A 63 28.35 -17.38 29.72
C LYS A 63 27.72 -17.33 28.32
N GLN A 64 28.46 -16.85 27.32
CA GLN A 64 27.99 -16.80 25.93
C GLN A 64 27.81 -18.20 25.33
N ALA A 65 28.74 -19.13 25.60
CA ALA A 65 28.63 -20.51 25.15
C ALA A 65 27.40 -21.21 25.75
N THR A 66 27.13 -20.97 27.04
CA THR A 66 25.96 -21.52 27.73
C THR A 66 24.67 -20.94 27.14
N LYS A 67 24.57 -19.61 26.96
CA LYS A 67 23.43 -18.94 26.32
C LYS A 67 23.07 -19.60 24.98
N ILE A 68 24.06 -19.81 24.12
CA ILE A 68 23.88 -20.41 22.80
C ILE A 68 23.43 -21.87 22.94
N SER A 69 24.12 -22.66 23.77
CA SER A 69 23.78 -24.07 23.97
C SER A 69 22.37 -24.24 24.53
N THR A 70 21.94 -23.39 25.45
CA THR A 70 20.59 -23.42 26.03
C THR A 70 19.55 -23.06 24.98
N PHE A 71 19.76 -21.98 24.22
CA PHE A 71 18.85 -21.59 23.14
C PHE A 71 18.71 -22.70 22.07
N PHE A 72 19.81 -23.31 21.65
CA PHE A 72 19.76 -24.44 20.71
C PHE A 72 19.05 -25.66 21.29
N ALA A 73 19.28 -25.98 22.56
CA ALA A 73 18.60 -27.09 23.23
C ALA A 73 17.10 -26.83 23.35
N GLU A 74 16.69 -25.60 23.69
CA GLU A 74 15.29 -25.18 23.71
C GLU A 74 14.66 -25.31 22.33
N LYS A 75 15.34 -24.89 21.26
CA LYS A 75 14.82 -25.00 19.89
C LYS A 75 14.73 -26.44 19.40
N LEU A 76 15.66 -27.30 19.79
CA LEU A 76 15.59 -28.74 19.51
C LEU A 76 14.42 -29.40 20.26
N ALA A 77 14.20 -29.02 21.53
CA ALA A 77 13.08 -29.50 22.31
C ALA A 77 11.74 -29.00 21.74
N GLU A 78 11.65 -27.72 21.40
CA GLU A 78 10.47 -27.12 20.76
C GLU A 78 10.16 -27.82 19.44
N LYS A 79 11.17 -28.09 18.60
CA LYS A 79 11.01 -28.89 17.39
C LYS A 79 10.49 -30.29 17.70
N ALA A 80 11.10 -31.00 18.64
CA ALA A 80 10.69 -32.36 19.01
C ALA A 80 9.24 -32.40 19.52
N HIS A 81 8.81 -31.36 20.24
CA HIS A 81 7.41 -31.19 20.63
C HIS A 81 6.52 -30.95 19.40
N ILE A 82 6.85 -29.97 18.56
CA ILE A 82 6.10 -29.66 17.33
C ILE A 82 5.98 -30.89 16.42
N ASP A 83 7.05 -31.68 16.27
CA ASP A 83 7.08 -32.86 15.41
C ASP A 83 6.05 -33.93 15.86
N LEU A 84 5.68 -33.95 17.15
CA LEU A 84 4.70 -34.86 17.75
C LEU A 84 3.27 -34.28 17.77
N GLU A 85 3.11 -32.98 17.56
CA GLU A 85 1.81 -32.35 17.69
C GLU A 85 0.85 -32.77 16.56
N PRO A 86 -0.47 -32.90 16.83
CA PRO A 86 -1.45 -33.30 15.84
C PRO A 86 -1.50 -32.38 14.61
N PHE A 87 -1.21 -31.09 14.76
CA PHE A 87 -1.20 -30.16 13.63
C PHE A 87 -0.04 -30.39 12.66
N HIS A 88 1.05 -31.02 13.10
CA HIS A 88 2.21 -31.35 12.28
C HIS A 88 2.11 -32.77 11.70
N THR A 89 1.64 -33.73 12.50
CA THR A 89 1.53 -35.15 12.10
C THR A 89 0.29 -35.45 11.26
N SER A 90 -0.78 -34.68 11.40
CA SER A 90 -2.05 -34.93 10.71
C SER A 90 -1.96 -34.75 9.20
N THR A 91 -2.18 -35.84 8.46
CA THR A 91 -2.35 -35.84 7.00
C THR A 91 -3.72 -35.30 6.55
N LYS A 92 -4.65 -35.06 7.47
CA LYS A 92 -6.04 -34.69 7.17
C LYS A 92 -6.17 -33.43 6.32
N VAL A 93 -5.29 -32.45 6.49
CA VAL A 93 -5.27 -31.25 5.65
C VAL A 93 -4.85 -31.61 4.22
N THR A 94 -3.85 -32.47 4.05
CA THR A 94 -3.40 -32.96 2.75
C THR A 94 -4.47 -33.81 2.06
N GLU A 95 -5.22 -34.62 2.82
CA GLU A 95 -6.37 -35.38 2.34
C GLU A 95 -7.49 -34.44 1.87
N LEU A 96 -7.89 -33.47 2.69
CA LEU A 96 -8.89 -32.45 2.32
C LEU A 96 -8.48 -31.66 1.07
N ILE A 97 -7.19 -31.32 0.93
CA ILE A 97 -6.66 -30.67 -0.27
C ILE A 97 -6.88 -31.58 -1.49
N ARG A 98 -6.54 -32.88 -1.40
CA ARG A 98 -6.75 -33.84 -2.50
C ARG A 98 -8.22 -34.04 -2.83
N ASP A 99 -9.08 -34.11 -1.82
CA ASP A 99 -10.53 -34.27 -2.02
C ASP A 99 -11.11 -33.05 -2.72
N ILE A 100 -10.74 -31.84 -2.30
CA ILE A 100 -11.13 -30.59 -2.95
C ILE A 100 -10.61 -30.55 -4.39
N GLU A 101 -9.35 -30.96 -4.63
CA GLU A 101 -8.79 -31.04 -5.98
C GLU A 101 -9.58 -31.99 -6.89
N SER A 102 -9.96 -33.16 -6.39
CA SER A 102 -10.75 -34.14 -7.15
C SER A 102 -12.15 -33.62 -7.42
N ILE A 103 -12.86 -33.18 -6.39
CA ILE A 103 -14.23 -32.64 -6.51
C ILE A 103 -14.25 -31.46 -7.48
N PHE A 104 -13.27 -30.57 -7.40
CA PHE A 104 -13.18 -29.42 -8.29
C PHE A 104 -12.91 -29.83 -9.75
N THR A 105 -12.01 -30.80 -9.95
CA THR A 105 -11.67 -31.33 -11.28
C THR A 105 -12.89 -31.97 -11.93
N ASP A 106 -13.62 -32.79 -11.18
CA ASP A 106 -14.75 -33.57 -11.70
C ASP A 106 -15.99 -32.69 -11.91
N SER A 107 -16.27 -31.79 -10.97
CA SER A 107 -17.50 -30.97 -10.98
C SER A 107 -17.40 -29.73 -11.87
N PHE A 108 -16.23 -29.09 -11.98
CA PHE A 108 -16.09 -27.78 -12.63
C PHE A 108 -15.25 -27.79 -13.91
N GLU A 109 -14.36 -28.76 -14.11
CA GLU A 109 -13.46 -28.81 -15.27
C GLU A 109 -13.62 -30.08 -16.11
N SER A 110 -14.72 -30.82 -15.92
CA SER A 110 -15.07 -32.03 -16.68
C SER A 110 -13.94 -33.06 -16.76
N GLY A 111 -13.20 -33.24 -15.65
CA GLY A 111 -12.08 -34.17 -15.55
C GLY A 111 -10.71 -33.58 -15.95
N ASN A 112 -10.62 -32.32 -16.39
CA ASN A 112 -9.35 -31.69 -16.75
C ASN A 112 -8.57 -31.20 -15.51
N ARG A 113 -7.80 -32.10 -14.90
CA ARG A 113 -6.98 -31.81 -13.70
C ARG A 113 -6.01 -30.65 -13.91
N ALA A 114 -5.46 -30.46 -15.10
CA ALA A 114 -4.49 -29.39 -15.35
C ALA A 114 -5.14 -28.01 -15.25
N GLU A 115 -6.35 -27.84 -15.77
CA GLU A 115 -7.10 -26.59 -15.70
C GLU A 115 -7.68 -26.35 -14.31
N ALA A 116 -8.16 -27.41 -13.67
CA ALA A 116 -8.59 -27.40 -12.26
C ALA A 116 -7.46 -26.94 -11.34
N MET A 117 -6.26 -27.48 -11.54
CA MET A 117 -5.11 -27.11 -10.72
C MET A 117 -4.61 -25.71 -10.98
N LYS A 118 -4.69 -25.23 -12.22
CA LYS A 118 -4.43 -23.84 -12.56
C LYS A 118 -5.43 -22.88 -11.89
N ARG A 119 -6.67 -23.31 -11.67
CA ARG A 119 -7.72 -22.55 -10.98
C ARG A 119 -7.79 -22.78 -9.47
N LEU A 120 -7.16 -23.80 -8.92
CA LEU A 120 -7.06 -23.99 -7.46
C LEU A 120 -5.78 -23.39 -6.89
N ARG A 121 -4.68 -23.45 -7.64
CA ARG A 121 -3.44 -22.80 -7.25
C ARG A 121 -3.63 -21.29 -7.28
N VAL A 122 -3.28 -20.63 -6.19
CA VAL A 122 -3.07 -19.19 -6.20
C VAL A 122 -1.88 -18.96 -7.15
N PRO A 123 -2.04 -18.14 -8.21
CA PRO A 123 -0.91 -17.78 -9.05
C PRO A 123 0.23 -17.27 -8.16
N PRO A 124 1.52 -17.56 -8.48
CA PRO A 124 2.61 -16.97 -7.74
C PRO A 124 2.39 -15.44 -7.68
N LEU A 125 2.58 -14.86 -6.49
CA LEU A 125 2.42 -13.42 -6.24
C LEU A 125 3.34 -12.57 -7.14
N ASP A 126 4.32 -13.20 -7.80
CA ASP A 126 5.14 -12.61 -8.84
C ASP A 126 4.30 -12.31 -10.09
N GLU A 127 3.96 -11.03 -10.25
CA GLU A 127 3.30 -10.52 -11.45
C GLU A 127 4.06 -10.94 -12.72
N LYS A 128 3.37 -11.64 -13.62
CA LYS A 128 3.92 -12.00 -14.94
C LYS A 128 4.24 -10.74 -15.74
N LYS A 129 5.53 -10.40 -15.82
CA LYS A 129 6.04 -9.28 -16.63
C LYS A 129 5.78 -9.57 -18.11
N SER A 130 5.09 -8.66 -18.79
CA SER A 130 4.87 -8.77 -20.24
C SER A 130 5.91 -7.93 -20.97
N PRO A 131 6.84 -8.54 -21.75
CA PRO A 131 7.89 -7.80 -22.44
C PRO A 131 7.33 -6.71 -23.38
N MET A 132 6.21 -6.99 -24.05
CA MET A 132 5.58 -6.05 -24.98
C MET A 132 4.95 -4.84 -24.27
N VAL A 133 4.43 -5.02 -23.05
CA VAL A 133 3.94 -3.90 -22.22
C VAL A 133 5.12 -3.03 -21.80
N ALA A 134 6.22 -3.64 -21.35
CA ALA A 134 7.42 -2.91 -20.96
C ALA A 134 8.03 -2.12 -22.14
N PHE A 135 8.08 -2.72 -23.34
CA PHE A 135 8.53 -2.03 -24.55
C PHE A 135 7.66 -0.83 -24.90
N ARG A 136 6.32 -0.98 -24.94
CA ARG A 136 5.40 0.12 -25.26
C ARG A 136 5.46 1.24 -24.21
N PHE A 137 5.51 0.88 -22.93
CA PHE A 137 5.74 1.84 -21.85
C PHE A 137 7.05 2.61 -22.05
N GLY A 138 8.16 1.91 -22.32
CA GLY A 138 9.45 2.54 -22.62
C GLY A 138 9.41 3.44 -23.86
N LEU A 139 8.69 3.05 -24.90
CA LEU A 139 8.45 3.86 -26.10
C LEU A 139 7.70 5.16 -25.76
N PHE A 140 6.62 5.10 -24.98
CA PHE A 140 5.87 6.29 -24.56
C PHE A 140 6.72 7.23 -23.70
N VAL A 141 7.50 6.69 -22.76
CA VAL A 141 8.47 7.48 -21.98
C VAL A 141 9.51 8.12 -22.89
N GLY A 142 10.08 7.37 -23.84
CA GLY A 142 11.02 7.89 -24.83
C GLY A 142 10.45 9.03 -25.66
N MET A 143 9.19 8.91 -26.12
CA MET A 143 8.50 10.00 -26.82
C MET A 143 8.30 11.23 -25.92
N LEU A 144 7.93 11.06 -24.65
CA LEU A 144 7.82 12.19 -23.70
C LEU A 144 9.16 12.91 -23.50
N CYS A 145 10.27 12.16 -23.41
CA CYS A 145 11.61 12.73 -23.33
C CYS A 145 12.00 13.54 -24.57
N LEU A 146 11.40 13.29 -25.72
CA LEU A 146 11.61 14.08 -26.95
C LEU A 146 10.62 15.24 -27.08
N LEU A 147 9.35 15.03 -26.72
CA LEU A 147 8.28 16.03 -26.84
C LEU A 147 8.48 17.21 -25.88
N LEU A 148 9.03 16.98 -24.68
CA LEU A 148 9.32 18.05 -23.70
C LEU A 148 10.35 19.06 -24.22
N PRO A 149 11.57 18.66 -24.64
CA PRO A 149 12.51 19.57 -25.28
C PRO A 149 11.97 20.19 -26.58
N ALA A 150 11.23 19.43 -27.38
CA ALA A 150 10.62 19.94 -28.61
C ALA A 150 9.63 21.07 -28.33
N LEU A 151 8.80 20.94 -27.30
CA LEU A 151 7.89 21.99 -26.85
C LEU A 151 8.64 23.26 -26.44
N PHE A 152 9.73 23.12 -25.69
CA PHE A 152 10.57 24.25 -25.27
C PHE A 152 11.27 24.92 -26.47
N ALA A 153 11.86 24.14 -27.37
CA ALA A 153 12.47 24.64 -28.60
C ALA A 153 11.44 25.36 -29.48
N PHE A 154 10.22 24.82 -29.59
CA PHE A 154 9.17 25.41 -30.41
C PHE A 154 8.67 26.74 -29.83
N THR A 155 8.40 26.79 -28.53
CA THR A 155 7.97 28.03 -27.84
C THR A 155 9.04 29.12 -27.89
N THR A 156 10.32 28.78 -27.72
CA THR A 156 11.44 29.75 -27.84
C THR A 156 11.61 30.25 -29.27
N GLN A 157 11.48 29.39 -30.28
CA GLN A 157 11.56 29.79 -31.68
C GLN A 157 10.40 30.70 -32.08
N LEU A 158 9.18 30.40 -31.62
CA LEU A 158 8.01 31.24 -31.85
C LEU A 158 8.18 32.64 -31.24
N ASN A 159 8.72 32.71 -30.02
CA ASN A 159 9.00 33.98 -29.35
C ASN A 159 10.07 34.80 -30.11
N ARG A 160 11.08 34.13 -30.68
CA ARG A 160 12.12 34.77 -31.52
C ARG A 160 11.60 35.23 -32.87
N SER A 161 10.63 34.53 -33.44
CA SER A 161 10.10 34.81 -34.78
C SER A 161 9.30 36.13 -34.89
N GLN A 162 9.18 36.91 -33.80
CA GLN A 162 8.43 38.17 -33.76
C GLN A 162 7.03 38.05 -34.39
N SER A 163 6.35 36.91 -34.13
CA SER A 163 4.91 36.85 -34.37
C SER A 163 4.27 37.93 -33.50
N ASN A 164 3.73 38.98 -34.12
CA ASN A 164 2.98 40.04 -33.42
C ASN A 164 1.67 39.52 -32.78
N LYS A 165 1.41 38.20 -32.82
CA LYS A 165 0.26 37.54 -32.20
C LYS A 165 0.68 36.90 -30.87
N PRO A 166 0.21 37.43 -29.72
CA PRO A 166 0.44 36.78 -28.44
C PRO A 166 -0.31 35.45 -28.38
N LEU A 167 0.35 34.39 -27.88
CA LEU A 167 -0.31 33.12 -27.59
C LEU A 167 -1.33 33.33 -26.47
N ALA A 168 -2.56 32.84 -26.66
CA ALA A 168 -3.61 32.81 -25.62
C ALA A 168 -3.28 31.79 -24.51
N TRP A 169 -2.17 32.05 -23.80
CA TRP A 169 -1.54 31.12 -22.87
C TRP A 169 -2.40 30.90 -21.63
N ARG A 170 -3.13 31.92 -21.18
CA ARG A 170 -3.99 31.84 -20.00
C ARG A 170 -5.19 30.93 -20.29
N GLU A 171 -5.82 31.09 -21.44
CA GLU A 171 -6.91 30.23 -21.91
C GLU A 171 -6.42 28.80 -22.09
N ALA A 172 -5.26 28.62 -22.72
CA ALA A 172 -4.64 27.31 -22.87
C ALA A 172 -4.39 26.64 -21.50
N LEU A 173 -3.85 27.39 -20.54
CA LEU A 173 -3.63 26.89 -19.18
C LEU A 173 -4.92 26.40 -18.54
N LEU A 174 -5.99 27.20 -18.59
CA LEU A 174 -7.29 26.84 -17.99
C LEU A 174 -7.93 25.61 -18.66
N LEU A 175 -7.79 25.46 -19.98
CA LEU A 175 -8.36 24.34 -20.73
C LEU A 175 -7.56 23.04 -20.60
N TYR A 176 -6.23 23.13 -20.46
CA TYR A 176 -5.35 21.95 -20.39
C TYR A 176 -4.98 21.53 -18.96
N ARG A 177 -5.06 22.42 -17.95
CA ARG A 177 -4.60 22.10 -16.58
C ARG A 177 -5.36 20.92 -15.97
N SER A 178 -6.68 20.85 -16.17
CA SER A 178 -7.50 19.77 -15.60
C SER A 178 -7.14 18.40 -16.16
N THR A 179 -6.99 18.27 -17.49
CA THR A 179 -6.61 17.00 -18.12
C THR A 179 -5.19 16.60 -17.77
N PHE A 180 -4.28 17.56 -17.64
CA PHE A 180 -2.91 17.34 -17.16
C PHE A 180 -2.91 16.70 -15.75
N LEU A 181 -3.66 17.29 -14.83
CA LEU A 181 -3.77 16.83 -13.43
C LEU A 181 -4.35 15.41 -13.32
N ILE A 182 -5.35 15.07 -14.14
CA ILE A 182 -5.90 13.71 -14.17
C ILE A 182 -4.84 12.71 -14.67
N ILE A 183 -4.12 13.03 -15.74
CA ILE A 183 -3.15 12.11 -16.35
C ILE A 183 -1.95 11.87 -15.43
N ILE A 184 -1.41 12.92 -14.80
CA ILE A 184 -0.29 12.77 -13.86
C ILE A 184 -0.70 11.95 -12.62
N GLN A 185 -1.93 12.09 -12.13
CA GLN A 185 -2.46 11.27 -11.04
C GLN A 185 -2.52 9.78 -11.42
N ILE A 186 -2.84 9.43 -12.67
CA ILE A 186 -2.84 8.03 -13.15
C ILE A 186 -1.41 7.47 -13.15
N ILE A 187 -0.42 8.25 -13.61
CA ILE A 187 0.99 7.84 -13.58
C ILE A 187 1.44 7.61 -12.13
N PHE A 188 1.13 8.54 -11.22
CA PHE A 188 1.44 8.40 -9.80
C PHE A 188 0.73 7.23 -9.12
N ALA A 189 -0.49 6.88 -9.54
CA ALA A 189 -1.15 5.66 -9.10
C ALA A 189 -0.39 4.40 -9.56
N GLY A 190 0.12 4.39 -10.80
CA GLY A 190 0.97 3.30 -11.30
C GLY A 190 2.27 3.14 -10.50
N ILE A 191 2.93 4.25 -10.15
CA ILE A 191 4.14 4.23 -9.31
C ILE A 191 3.82 3.76 -7.89
N ASN A 192 2.69 4.18 -7.31
CA ASN A 192 2.24 3.67 -6.01
C ASN A 192 2.08 2.15 -6.01
N ILE A 193 1.42 1.59 -7.02
CA ILE A 193 1.22 0.13 -7.13
C ILE A 193 2.55 -0.61 -7.27
N TYR A 194 3.50 -0.07 -8.05
CA TYR A 194 4.86 -0.60 -8.11
C TYR A 194 5.55 -0.58 -6.74
N GLY A 195 5.49 0.53 -6.02
CA GLY A 195 6.12 0.65 -4.70
C GLY A 195 5.47 -0.24 -3.64
N TRP A 196 4.14 -0.43 -3.68
CA TRP A 196 3.45 -1.39 -2.81
C TRP A 196 3.87 -2.83 -3.11
N SER A 197 3.86 -3.22 -4.39
CA SER A 197 4.26 -4.56 -4.83
C SER A 197 5.71 -4.87 -4.47
N SER A 198 6.64 -3.94 -4.71
CA SER A 198 8.06 -4.11 -4.39
C SER A 198 8.37 -4.13 -2.90
N SER A 199 7.55 -3.49 -2.07
CA SER A 199 7.72 -3.45 -0.60
C SER A 199 6.93 -4.55 0.12
N GLY A 200 6.28 -5.47 -0.60
CA GLY A 200 5.50 -6.56 -0.01
C GLY A 200 4.16 -6.14 0.60
N VAL A 201 3.65 -4.94 0.29
CA VAL A 201 2.32 -4.49 0.74
C VAL A 201 1.24 -5.13 -0.15
N ASN A 202 0.40 -5.98 0.44
CA ASN A 202 -0.67 -6.70 -0.28
C ASN A 202 -1.86 -5.79 -0.65
N HIS A 203 -1.64 -4.93 -1.65
CA HIS A 203 -2.63 -3.99 -2.15
C HIS A 203 -3.82 -4.69 -2.84
N ILE A 204 -3.62 -5.86 -3.45
CA ILE A 204 -4.69 -6.65 -4.09
C ILE A 204 -5.76 -7.03 -3.05
N LEU A 205 -5.32 -7.55 -1.90
CA LEU A 205 -6.21 -7.88 -0.78
C LEU A 205 -6.90 -6.64 -0.21
N ILE A 206 -6.14 -5.56 0.05
CA ILE A 206 -6.67 -4.33 0.66
C ILE A 206 -7.76 -3.69 -0.21
N PHE A 207 -7.57 -3.68 -1.53
CA PHE A 207 -8.55 -3.14 -2.48
C PHE A 207 -9.64 -4.14 -2.87
N GLU A 208 -9.60 -5.37 -2.34
CA GLU A 208 -10.51 -6.48 -2.66
C GLU A 208 -10.59 -6.73 -4.19
N ILE A 209 -9.43 -6.70 -4.85
CA ILE A 209 -9.32 -6.92 -6.30
C ILE A 209 -9.12 -8.41 -6.55
N ASP A 210 -9.69 -8.94 -7.64
CA ASP A 210 -9.44 -10.31 -8.09
C ASP A 210 -7.93 -10.52 -8.38
N PRO A 211 -7.23 -11.43 -7.68
CA PRO A 211 -5.81 -11.72 -7.90
C PRO A 211 -5.50 -12.25 -9.31
N ARG A 212 -6.50 -12.74 -10.05
CA ARG A 212 -6.33 -13.30 -11.40
C ARG A 212 -6.55 -12.27 -12.49
N HIS A 213 -7.41 -11.29 -12.23
CA HIS A 213 -7.88 -10.33 -13.21
C HIS A 213 -7.70 -8.90 -12.69
N HIS A 214 -6.45 -8.48 -12.53
CA HIS A 214 -6.10 -7.11 -12.19
C HIS A 214 -5.12 -6.50 -13.20
N LEU A 215 -5.10 -5.17 -13.25
CA LEU A 215 -4.06 -4.46 -13.98
C LEU A 215 -2.77 -4.49 -13.15
N THR A 216 -1.67 -4.88 -13.79
CA THR A 216 -0.33 -4.74 -13.23
C THR A 216 0.11 -3.27 -13.26
N TYR A 217 1.07 -2.89 -12.41
CA TYR A 217 1.61 -1.52 -12.41
C TYR A 217 2.12 -1.09 -13.79
N GLN A 218 2.75 -2.01 -14.54
CA GLN A 218 3.28 -1.73 -15.88
C GLN A 218 2.17 -1.30 -16.86
N ARG A 219 1.00 -1.94 -16.80
CA ARG A 219 -0.14 -1.60 -17.67
C ARG A 219 -0.75 -0.25 -17.30
N ILE A 220 -0.80 0.08 -16.01
CA ILE A 220 -1.29 1.39 -15.55
C ILE A 220 -0.35 2.51 -15.99
N LEU A 221 0.97 2.29 -15.85
CA LEU A 221 1.99 3.22 -16.32
C LEU A 221 1.98 3.36 -17.86
N GLU A 222 1.77 2.26 -18.60
CA GLU A 222 1.58 2.28 -20.06
C GLU A 222 0.40 3.19 -20.43
N ILE A 223 -0.77 3.01 -19.79
CA ILE A 223 -1.96 3.83 -20.05
C ILE A 223 -1.67 5.30 -19.71
N GLY A 224 -1.13 5.58 -18.51
CA GLY A 224 -0.85 6.95 -18.07
C GLY A 224 0.11 7.68 -19.00
N THR A 225 1.21 7.03 -19.40
CA THR A 225 2.20 7.63 -20.32
C THR A 225 1.67 7.78 -21.74
N ALA A 226 0.88 6.84 -22.25
CA ALA A 226 0.22 6.98 -23.56
C ALA A 226 -0.75 8.18 -23.60
N LEU A 227 -1.57 8.33 -22.55
CA LEU A 227 -2.46 9.49 -22.43
C LEU A 227 -1.68 10.80 -22.31
N PHE A 228 -0.52 10.78 -21.66
CA PHE A 228 0.32 11.96 -21.53
C PHE A 228 1.00 12.35 -22.85
N VAL A 229 1.41 11.38 -23.67
CA VAL A 229 1.87 11.63 -25.04
C VAL A 229 0.76 12.30 -25.85
N LEU A 230 -0.49 11.81 -25.76
CA LEU A 230 -1.64 12.46 -26.41
C LEU A 230 -1.87 13.89 -25.93
N TRP A 231 -1.68 14.16 -24.63
CA TRP A 231 -1.76 15.52 -24.08
C TRP A 231 -0.71 16.44 -24.70
N PHE A 232 0.56 16.02 -24.79
CA PHE A 232 1.63 16.83 -25.41
C PHE A 232 1.40 17.04 -26.91
N LEU A 233 0.96 16.02 -27.63
CA LEU A 233 0.62 16.15 -29.05
C LEU A 233 -0.53 17.13 -29.27
N SER A 234 -1.56 17.09 -28.42
CA SER A 234 -2.66 18.05 -28.44
C SER A 234 -2.17 19.47 -28.13
N PHE A 235 -1.32 19.65 -27.12
CA PHE A 235 -0.80 20.96 -26.74
C PHE A 235 0.13 21.55 -27.82
N ILE A 236 1.00 20.74 -28.43
CA ILE A 236 1.79 21.16 -29.60
C ILE A 236 0.86 21.51 -30.77
N GLY A 237 -0.18 20.71 -30.99
CA GLY A 237 -1.22 20.98 -31.98
C GLY A 237 -1.94 22.32 -31.74
N PHE A 238 -2.20 22.69 -30.48
CA PHE A 238 -2.77 23.98 -30.10
C PHE A 238 -1.82 25.13 -30.48
N ILE A 239 -0.54 25.01 -30.15
CA ILE A 239 0.45 26.04 -30.48
C ILE A 239 0.61 26.18 -32.00
N LEU A 240 0.69 25.06 -32.72
CA LEU A 240 0.77 25.05 -34.19
C LEU A 240 -0.47 25.67 -34.83
N ALA A 241 -1.66 25.31 -34.36
CA ALA A 241 -2.90 25.89 -34.86
C ALA A 241 -2.96 27.40 -34.61
N SER A 242 -2.49 27.85 -33.44
CA SER A 242 -2.39 29.28 -33.11
C SER A 242 -1.38 30.01 -34.01
N TYR A 243 -0.30 29.35 -34.44
CA TYR A 243 0.71 29.94 -35.30
C TYR A 243 0.27 30.02 -36.77
N PHE A 244 -0.42 28.99 -37.26
CA PHE A 244 -0.90 28.91 -38.64
C PHE A 244 -2.32 29.47 -38.83
N ASP A 245 -2.83 30.27 -37.90
CA ASP A 245 -4.16 30.91 -37.97
C ASP A 245 -5.31 29.91 -38.22
N HIS A 246 -5.22 28.73 -37.61
CA HIS A 246 -6.30 27.75 -37.52
C HIS A 246 -6.98 27.84 -36.15
N TYR A 247 -8.12 27.20 -35.97
CA TYR A 247 -8.90 27.20 -34.71
C TYR A 247 -8.15 26.45 -33.58
N PRO A 248 -7.46 27.14 -32.65
CA PRO A 248 -6.55 26.46 -31.74
C PRO A 248 -7.31 25.76 -30.60
N PHE A 249 -8.41 26.36 -30.15
CA PHE A 249 -9.22 25.85 -29.04
C PHE A 249 -10.01 24.58 -29.35
N ILE A 250 -10.01 24.11 -30.59
CA ILE A 250 -10.54 22.77 -30.94
C ILE A 250 -9.67 21.67 -30.33
N GLN A 251 -8.36 21.88 -30.21
CA GLN A 251 -7.41 20.87 -29.72
C GLN A 251 -7.67 20.41 -28.28
N PRO A 252 -7.84 21.29 -27.28
CA PRO A 252 -8.21 20.87 -25.93
C PRO A 252 -9.59 20.19 -25.88
N LEU A 253 -10.55 20.61 -26.71
CA LEU A 253 -11.87 19.99 -26.79
C LEU A 253 -11.77 18.54 -27.32
N ILE A 254 -11.02 18.32 -28.40
CA ILE A 254 -10.77 16.98 -28.96
C ILE A 254 -10.12 16.10 -27.89
N LEU A 255 -9.13 16.61 -27.17
CA LEU A 255 -8.46 15.84 -26.11
C LEU A 255 -9.46 15.38 -25.04
N VAL A 256 -10.30 16.28 -24.52
CA VAL A 256 -11.33 15.93 -23.52
C VAL A 256 -12.30 14.88 -24.08
N VAL A 257 -12.77 15.04 -25.32
CA VAL A 257 -13.66 14.07 -25.97
C VAL A 257 -12.98 12.72 -26.12
N VAL A 258 -11.72 12.67 -26.55
CA VAL A 258 -10.94 11.43 -26.68
C VAL A 258 -10.77 10.74 -25.32
N LEU A 259 -10.49 11.48 -24.25
CA LEU A 259 -10.38 10.92 -22.90
C LEU A 259 -11.70 10.35 -22.40
N ILE A 260 -12.82 11.05 -22.62
CA ILE A 260 -14.16 10.55 -22.26
C ILE A 260 -14.47 9.28 -23.04
N LEU A 261 -14.31 9.31 -24.37
CA LEU A 261 -14.53 8.16 -25.24
C LEU A 261 -13.65 6.99 -24.83
N PHE A 262 -12.37 7.21 -24.48
CA PHE A 262 -11.48 6.17 -23.99
C PHE A 262 -12.05 5.48 -22.74
N VAL A 263 -12.58 6.22 -21.77
CA VAL A 263 -13.09 5.64 -20.52
C VAL A 263 -14.41 4.89 -20.73
N ILE A 264 -15.36 5.46 -21.50
CA ILE A 264 -16.71 4.89 -21.68
C ILE A 264 -16.79 3.84 -22.81
N ASN A 265 -15.72 3.64 -23.58
CA ASN A 265 -15.73 2.78 -24.76
C ASN A 265 -16.21 1.34 -24.42
N PRO A 266 -17.31 0.87 -25.05
CA PRO A 266 -17.88 -0.45 -24.79
C PRO A 266 -17.15 -1.59 -25.50
N ILE A 267 -16.34 -1.28 -26.52
CA ILE A 267 -15.63 -2.28 -27.33
C ILE A 267 -14.59 -3.00 -26.45
N PRO A 268 -14.39 -4.32 -26.58
CA PRO A 268 -13.44 -5.13 -25.78
C PRO A 268 -11.96 -4.87 -26.13
N ILE A 269 -11.60 -3.62 -26.32
CA ILE A 269 -10.24 -3.12 -26.54
C ILE A 269 -9.84 -2.21 -25.37
N PHE A 270 -8.53 -2.04 -25.15
CA PHE A 270 -7.98 -1.16 -24.11
C PHE A 270 -8.51 -1.40 -22.70
N TYR A 271 -8.44 -2.67 -22.24
CA TYR A 271 -8.73 -3.05 -20.84
C TYR A 271 -10.16 -2.74 -20.38
N ARG A 272 -11.17 -3.13 -21.17
CA ARG A 272 -12.60 -2.91 -20.90
C ARG A 272 -13.01 -3.20 -19.46
N GLU A 273 -12.68 -4.38 -18.92
CA GLU A 273 -13.07 -4.77 -17.54
C GLU A 273 -12.58 -3.78 -16.49
N ALA A 274 -11.34 -3.31 -16.61
CA ALA A 274 -10.77 -2.34 -15.68
C ALA A 274 -11.44 -0.97 -15.79
N ARG A 275 -11.76 -0.51 -17.01
CA ARG A 275 -12.48 0.76 -17.22
C ARG A 275 -13.88 0.73 -16.62
N TYR A 276 -14.64 -0.34 -16.86
CA TYR A 276 -15.99 -0.50 -16.30
C TYR A 276 -15.95 -0.72 -14.79
N TRP A 277 -14.92 -1.40 -14.26
CA TRP A 277 -14.70 -1.45 -12.82
C TRP A 277 -14.46 -0.06 -12.24
N PHE A 278 -13.59 0.74 -12.87
CA PHE A 278 -13.31 2.12 -12.45
C PHE A 278 -14.57 2.99 -12.51
N LEU A 279 -15.33 2.95 -13.61
CA LEU A 279 -16.60 3.67 -13.76
C LEU A 279 -17.63 3.27 -12.70
N ARG A 280 -17.76 1.98 -12.38
CA ARG A 280 -18.64 1.51 -11.31
C ARG A 280 -18.23 2.03 -9.94
N LYS A 281 -16.92 2.04 -9.64
CA LYS A 281 -16.40 2.59 -8.37
C LYS A 281 -16.61 4.10 -8.31
N LEU A 282 -16.36 4.82 -9.40
CA LEU A 282 -16.60 6.26 -9.49
C LEU A 282 -18.09 6.60 -9.31
N ALA A 283 -18.99 5.85 -9.96
CA ALA A 283 -20.43 5.99 -9.81
C ALA A 283 -20.87 5.78 -8.36
N ARG A 284 -20.34 4.77 -7.65
CA ARG A 284 -20.61 4.54 -6.21
C ARG A 284 -20.15 5.70 -5.33
N VAL A 285 -19.02 6.34 -5.66
CA VAL A 285 -18.55 7.54 -4.95
C VAL A 285 -19.53 8.69 -5.17
N PHE A 286 -19.94 8.95 -6.42
CA PHE A 286 -20.87 10.03 -6.75
C PHE A 286 -22.30 9.80 -6.22
N SER A 287 -22.74 8.55 -6.12
CA SER A 287 -24.04 8.18 -5.53
C SER A 287 -23.96 7.88 -4.02
N SER A 288 -22.87 8.25 -3.34
CA SER A 288 -22.85 8.20 -1.87
C SER A 288 -23.89 9.18 -1.30
N PRO A 289 -24.73 8.79 -0.32
CA PRO A 289 -24.60 7.69 0.63
C PRO A 289 -25.44 6.42 0.33
N PHE A 290 -25.89 6.22 -0.91
CA PHE A 290 -26.91 5.20 -1.23
C PHE A 290 -26.39 3.74 -1.25
N HIS A 291 -25.08 3.52 -1.19
CA HIS A 291 -24.48 2.19 -1.21
C HIS A 291 -23.58 1.95 0.01
N PRO A 292 -23.31 0.69 0.41
CA PRO A 292 -22.24 0.39 1.37
C PRO A 292 -20.89 0.90 0.85
N VAL A 293 -20.05 1.42 1.75
CA VAL A 293 -18.77 2.04 1.40
C VAL A 293 -17.62 1.12 1.81
N GLY A 294 -16.94 0.54 0.82
CA GLY A 294 -15.73 -0.26 1.02
C GLY A 294 -14.46 0.59 1.09
N PHE A 295 -13.30 -0.05 1.31
CA PHE A 295 -12.00 0.63 1.32
C PHE A 295 -11.72 1.34 -0.01
N THR A 296 -11.95 0.67 -1.14
CA THR A 296 -11.73 1.22 -2.48
C THR A 296 -12.55 2.47 -2.77
N ASP A 297 -13.81 2.50 -2.35
CA ASP A 297 -14.69 3.67 -2.54
C ASP A 297 -14.19 4.86 -1.69
N PHE A 298 -13.74 4.56 -0.47
CA PHE A 298 -13.15 5.53 0.45
C PHE A 298 -11.84 6.11 -0.12
N TRP A 299 -10.96 5.26 -0.63
CA TRP A 299 -9.65 5.65 -1.17
C TRP A 299 -9.81 6.47 -2.45
N LEU A 300 -10.71 6.06 -3.35
CA LEU A 300 -10.99 6.78 -4.58
C LEU A 300 -11.55 8.18 -4.29
N GLY A 301 -12.45 8.29 -3.32
CA GLY A 301 -12.95 9.59 -2.89
C GLY A 301 -11.82 10.51 -2.37
N ASP A 302 -10.84 9.97 -1.65
CA ASP A 302 -9.69 10.78 -1.19
C ASP A 302 -8.82 11.25 -2.36
N GLN A 303 -8.69 10.46 -3.43
CA GLN A 303 -8.04 10.94 -4.66
C GLN A 303 -8.81 12.10 -5.28
N LEU A 304 -10.16 12.04 -5.30
CA LEU A 304 -10.98 13.14 -5.83
C LEU A 304 -10.81 14.44 -5.04
N THR A 305 -10.59 14.40 -3.72
CA THR A 305 -10.31 15.61 -2.93
C THR A 305 -9.01 16.30 -3.31
N SER A 306 -8.06 15.57 -3.91
CA SER A 306 -6.83 16.16 -4.44
C SER A 306 -7.00 16.65 -5.89
N LEU A 307 -8.13 16.35 -6.53
CA LEU A 307 -8.55 16.83 -7.85
C LEU A 307 -9.62 17.93 -7.75
N GLU A 308 -9.73 18.63 -6.62
CA GLU A 308 -10.69 19.73 -6.40
C GLU A 308 -10.61 20.82 -7.50
N LEU A 309 -9.41 21.11 -8.02
CA LEU A 309 -9.22 22.05 -9.13
C LEU A 309 -9.89 21.59 -10.43
N VAL A 310 -9.96 20.29 -10.68
CA VAL A 310 -10.65 19.75 -11.87
C VAL A 310 -12.14 20.08 -11.81
N PHE A 311 -12.76 19.94 -10.64
CA PHE A 311 -14.16 20.28 -10.46
C PHE A 311 -14.40 21.78 -10.59
N PHE A 312 -13.49 22.60 -10.05
CA PHE A 312 -13.52 24.05 -10.21
C PHE A 312 -13.50 24.48 -11.69
N ASP A 313 -12.65 23.85 -12.49
CA ASP A 313 -12.46 24.16 -13.91
C ASP A 313 -13.62 23.76 -14.81
N LEU A 314 -14.46 22.80 -14.38
CA LEU A 314 -15.59 22.35 -15.19
C LEU A 314 -16.50 23.53 -15.58
N GLU A 315 -16.78 24.45 -14.64
CA GLU A 315 -17.56 25.64 -14.94
C GLU A 315 -16.88 26.50 -16.00
N SER A 316 -15.58 26.78 -15.84
CA SER A 316 -14.84 27.65 -16.76
C SER A 316 -14.68 27.02 -18.15
N PHE A 317 -14.48 25.70 -18.21
CA PHE A 317 -14.43 24.93 -19.46
C PHE A 317 -15.76 25.01 -20.21
N PHE A 318 -16.88 24.68 -19.54
CA PHE A 318 -18.19 24.71 -20.19
C PHE A 318 -18.61 26.14 -20.55
N CYS A 319 -18.37 27.11 -19.67
CA CYS A 319 -18.60 28.51 -19.96
C CYS A 319 -17.86 28.94 -21.24
N PHE A 320 -16.57 28.61 -21.37
CA PHE A 320 -15.75 29.00 -22.51
C PHE A 320 -16.34 28.46 -23.83
N TYR A 321 -16.69 27.17 -23.89
CA TYR A 321 -17.23 26.59 -25.13
C TYR A 321 -18.69 26.92 -25.42
N ILE A 322 -19.51 27.21 -24.40
CA ILE A 322 -20.95 27.49 -24.58
C ILE A 322 -21.20 28.98 -24.81
N SER A 323 -20.57 29.85 -24.02
CA SER A 323 -20.89 31.28 -23.96
C SER A 323 -20.01 32.13 -24.87
N ASN A 324 -18.76 31.74 -25.10
CA ASN A 324 -17.83 32.54 -25.89
C ASN A 324 -17.78 32.07 -27.35
N ARG A 325 -18.60 32.63 -28.24
CA ARG A 325 -18.58 32.23 -29.66
C ARG A 325 -17.24 32.48 -30.38
N ALA A 326 -16.31 33.23 -29.78
CA ALA A 326 -15.00 33.51 -30.35
C ALA A 326 -14.00 32.35 -30.21
N TRP A 327 -14.32 31.24 -29.52
CA TRP A 327 -13.44 30.05 -29.51
C TRP A 327 -13.31 29.39 -30.90
N TRP A 328 -14.25 29.68 -31.82
CA TRP A 328 -14.19 29.33 -33.24
C TRP A 328 -13.62 30.47 -34.11
N SER A 329 -12.90 31.42 -33.51
CA SER A 329 -12.17 32.46 -34.24
C SER A 329 -10.73 32.04 -34.49
N THR A 330 -10.20 32.42 -35.63
CA THR A 330 -8.75 32.34 -35.94
C THR A 330 -8.01 33.61 -35.49
N ASP A 331 -8.73 34.71 -35.25
CA ASP A 331 -8.19 35.95 -34.73
C ASP A 331 -8.26 35.97 -33.20
N LEU A 332 -7.08 35.87 -32.57
CA LEU A 332 -6.87 35.92 -31.12
C LEU A 332 -6.82 37.36 -30.57
N THR A 333 -6.83 38.37 -31.45
CA THR A 333 -6.75 39.79 -31.05
C THR A 333 -8.13 40.45 -30.88
N SER A 334 -9.20 39.79 -31.29
CA SER A 334 -10.55 40.31 -31.13
C SER A 334 -10.98 40.17 -29.66
N PRO A 335 -11.15 41.29 -28.92
CA PRO A 335 -11.62 41.23 -27.55
C PRO A 335 -13.00 40.59 -27.57
N ALA A 336 -13.19 39.59 -26.72
CA ALA A 336 -14.49 39.02 -26.42
C ALA A 336 -15.52 40.16 -26.31
N THR A 337 -16.53 40.11 -27.18
CA THR A 337 -17.63 41.06 -27.29
C THR A 337 -18.22 41.41 -25.91
N ASN A 338 -17.91 42.57 -25.31
CA ASN A 338 -18.47 43.14 -24.06
C ASN A 338 -18.62 42.22 -22.80
N HIS A 339 -18.34 40.93 -22.92
CA HIS A 339 -18.39 39.88 -21.93
C HIS A 339 -17.00 39.25 -22.02
N GLY A 340 -16.22 39.29 -20.95
CA GLY A 340 -14.84 38.78 -20.96
C GLY A 340 -14.74 37.32 -21.45
N THR A 341 -13.53 36.87 -21.77
CA THR A 341 -13.24 35.53 -22.33
C THR A 341 -13.80 34.37 -21.48
N PHE A 342 -13.95 34.62 -20.17
CA PHE A 342 -14.57 33.73 -19.20
C PHE A 342 -15.77 34.39 -18.53
N CYS A 343 -16.75 33.58 -18.16
CA CYS A 343 -17.98 34.02 -17.51
C CYS A 343 -17.62 34.52 -16.11
N THR A 344 -18.02 35.76 -15.81
CA THR A 344 -17.76 36.39 -14.52
C THR A 344 -19.06 36.97 -13.99
N GLY A 345 -19.50 36.47 -12.84
CA GLY A 345 -20.76 36.87 -12.24
C GLY A 345 -21.12 36.01 -11.02
N TRP A 346 -22.27 36.34 -10.41
CA TRP A 346 -22.72 35.68 -9.19
C TRP A 346 -23.17 34.24 -9.42
N SER A 347 -23.82 33.95 -10.57
CA SER A 347 -24.24 32.62 -10.97
C SER A 347 -23.06 31.67 -11.16
N GLU A 348 -22.00 32.17 -11.79
CA GLU A 348 -20.78 31.46 -12.13
C GLU A 348 -19.98 31.15 -10.86
N ILE A 349 -19.82 32.14 -9.97
CA ILE A 349 -19.17 31.95 -8.67
C ILE A 349 -19.93 30.90 -7.85
N LEU A 350 -21.27 30.95 -7.85
CA LEU A 350 -22.09 29.97 -7.14
C LEU A 350 -21.88 28.56 -7.71
N LEU A 351 -21.91 28.39 -9.03
CA LEU A 351 -21.69 27.10 -9.67
C LEU A 351 -20.28 26.55 -9.40
N GLN A 352 -19.23 27.37 -9.54
CA GLN A 352 -17.87 27.02 -9.16
C GLN A 352 -17.77 26.58 -7.69
N THR A 353 -18.49 27.25 -6.79
CA THR A 353 -18.52 26.92 -5.36
C THR A 353 -19.11 25.54 -5.14
N ILE A 354 -20.25 25.25 -5.77
CA ILE A 354 -20.92 23.95 -5.67
C ILE A 354 -19.99 22.86 -6.19
N LEU A 355 -19.40 23.04 -7.37
CA LEU A 355 -18.50 22.06 -7.97
C LEU A 355 -17.26 21.81 -7.10
N LEU A 356 -16.64 22.86 -6.58
CA LEU A 356 -15.47 22.76 -5.69
C LEU A 356 -15.79 22.03 -4.37
N MET A 357 -17.03 22.11 -3.88
CA MET A 357 -17.48 21.39 -2.69
C MET A 357 -17.73 19.89 -2.93
N LEU A 358 -17.95 19.45 -4.18
CA LEU A 358 -18.38 18.08 -4.49
C LEU A 358 -17.43 17.00 -3.97
N PRO A 359 -16.09 17.07 -4.15
CA PRO A 359 -15.20 16.04 -3.63
C PRO A 359 -15.31 15.88 -2.10
N SER A 360 -15.32 16.99 -1.37
CA SER A 360 -15.53 16.99 0.08
C SER A 360 -16.93 16.47 0.47
N TRP A 361 -17.96 16.75 -0.35
CA TRP A 361 -19.31 16.23 -0.15
C TRP A 361 -19.39 14.72 -0.28
N PHE A 362 -18.79 14.14 -1.32
CA PHE A 362 -18.79 12.68 -1.50
C PHE A 362 -18.14 11.98 -0.29
N ARG A 363 -17.04 12.52 0.22
CA ARG A 363 -16.36 11.99 1.41
C ARG A 363 -17.17 12.15 2.68
N PHE A 364 -17.79 13.30 2.88
CA PHE A 364 -18.70 13.54 3.97
C PHE A 364 -19.85 12.50 3.96
N ALA A 365 -20.53 12.33 2.82
CA ALA A 365 -21.62 11.39 2.65
C ALA A 365 -21.19 9.93 2.91
N GLN A 366 -20.00 9.54 2.41
CA GLN A 366 -19.41 8.23 2.69
C GLN A 366 -19.17 8.00 4.18
N CYS A 367 -18.67 9.00 4.90
CA CYS A 367 -18.43 8.89 6.35
C CYS A 367 -19.74 8.73 7.13
N ILE A 368 -20.79 9.48 6.76
CA ILE A 368 -22.12 9.35 7.35
C ILE A 368 -22.71 7.96 7.07
N ARG A 369 -22.56 7.44 5.85
CA ARG A 369 -22.99 6.08 5.51
C ARG A 369 -22.29 5.03 6.36
N ARG A 370 -20.96 5.12 6.54
CA ARG A 370 -20.23 4.18 7.40
C ARG A 370 -20.65 4.25 8.86
N TYR A 371 -20.94 5.45 9.37
CA TYR A 371 -21.52 5.59 10.71
C TYR A 371 -22.89 4.91 10.81
N ARG A 372 -23.76 5.09 9.81
CA ARG A 372 -25.07 4.43 9.78
C ARG A 372 -24.95 2.91 9.87
N ASP A 373 -23.99 2.34 9.14
CA ASP A 373 -23.83 0.89 8.97
C ASP A 373 -23.17 0.23 10.19
N THR A 374 -22.15 0.87 10.76
CA THR A 374 -21.36 0.31 11.86
C THR A 374 -21.79 0.80 13.24
N LYS A 375 -22.52 1.92 13.31
CA LYS A 375 -22.89 2.65 14.54
C LYS A 375 -21.71 3.17 15.37
N HIS A 376 -20.48 3.08 14.86
CA HIS A 376 -19.30 3.61 15.55
C HIS A 376 -19.10 5.10 15.25
N ALA A 377 -19.35 5.96 16.24
CA ALA A 377 -19.17 7.41 16.12
C ALA A 377 -17.72 7.79 15.78
N PHE A 378 -16.74 7.15 16.44
CA PHE A 378 -15.33 7.23 16.08
C PHE A 378 -14.93 5.97 15.31
N PRO A 379 -14.22 6.07 14.17
CA PRO A 379 -13.69 7.30 13.57
C PRO A 379 -14.68 8.04 12.63
N HIS A 380 -15.86 7.48 12.36
CA HIS A 380 -16.68 7.89 11.20
C HIS A 380 -17.22 9.32 11.25
N LEU A 381 -17.85 9.75 12.35
CA LEU A 381 -18.38 11.12 12.47
C LEU A 381 -17.27 12.17 12.57
N VAL A 382 -16.17 11.83 13.23
CA VAL A 382 -14.99 12.71 13.30
C VAL A 382 -14.35 12.84 11.91
N ASN A 383 -14.35 11.78 11.09
CA ASN A 383 -13.91 11.90 9.70
C ASN A 383 -14.89 12.75 8.88
N ALA A 384 -16.19 12.62 9.11
CA ALA A 384 -17.19 13.48 8.46
C ALA A 384 -16.94 14.96 8.79
N GLY A 385 -16.66 15.28 10.07
CA GLY A 385 -16.29 16.63 10.50
C GLY A 385 -15.06 17.20 9.78
N LYS A 386 -14.05 16.35 9.50
CA LYS A 386 -12.87 16.73 8.70
C LYS A 386 -13.27 17.21 7.30
N TYR A 387 -14.12 16.48 6.59
CA TYR A 387 -14.56 16.91 5.25
C TYR A 387 -15.56 18.06 5.30
N ALA A 388 -16.38 18.16 6.35
CA ALA A 388 -17.26 19.29 6.58
C ALA A 388 -16.47 20.61 6.74
N SER A 389 -15.27 20.58 7.34
CA SER A 389 -14.38 21.75 7.41
C SER A 389 -14.07 22.34 6.02
N GLY A 390 -14.03 21.51 4.98
CA GLY A 390 -13.84 21.93 3.59
C GLY A 390 -14.97 22.82 3.08
N PHE A 391 -16.22 22.53 3.46
CA PHE A 391 -17.37 23.36 3.05
C PHE A 391 -17.23 24.80 3.55
N PHE A 392 -16.84 24.98 4.81
CA PHE A 392 -16.66 26.30 5.38
C PHE A 392 -15.54 27.07 4.69
N VAL A 393 -14.42 26.41 4.40
CA VAL A 393 -13.30 27.02 3.64
C VAL A 393 -13.76 27.48 2.25
N VAL A 394 -14.48 26.63 1.51
CA VAL A 394 -14.93 26.94 0.16
C VAL A 394 -15.99 28.05 0.16
N ILE A 395 -17.00 27.97 1.02
CA ILE A 395 -18.07 28.98 1.12
C ILE A 395 -17.50 30.34 1.48
N THR A 396 -16.64 30.42 2.50
CA THR A 396 -16.03 31.69 2.94
C THR A 396 -15.11 32.29 1.87
N ASN A 397 -14.34 31.46 1.15
CA ASN A 397 -13.54 31.92 0.02
C ASN A 397 -14.42 32.46 -1.12
N SER A 398 -15.54 31.79 -1.42
CA SER A 398 -16.46 32.26 -2.45
C SER A 398 -17.18 33.56 -2.09
N LEU A 399 -17.60 33.72 -0.82
CA LEU A 399 -18.14 34.99 -0.32
C LEU A 399 -17.09 36.11 -0.38
N ARG A 400 -15.83 35.81 -0.05
CA ARG A 400 -14.70 36.73 -0.23
C ARG A 400 -14.54 37.16 -1.68
N ARG A 401 -14.53 36.21 -2.63
CA ARG A 401 -14.44 36.50 -4.08
C ARG A 401 -15.62 37.32 -4.58
N ALA A 402 -16.83 36.99 -4.16
CA ALA A 402 -18.03 37.66 -4.64
C ALA A 402 -18.17 39.10 -4.11
N THR A 403 -17.59 39.39 -2.95
CA THR A 403 -17.59 40.73 -2.35
C THR A 403 -16.37 41.58 -2.70
N ILE A 404 -15.45 41.08 -3.53
CA ILE A 404 -14.19 41.77 -3.84
C ILE A 404 -14.43 43.19 -4.40
N LYS A 405 -15.41 43.35 -5.29
CA LYS A 405 -15.78 44.65 -5.88
C LYS A 405 -16.28 45.65 -4.84
N LYS A 406 -16.96 45.17 -3.78
CA LYS A 406 -17.50 46.03 -2.70
C LYS A 406 -16.39 46.58 -1.81
N TYR A 407 -15.29 45.84 -1.66
CA TYR A 407 -14.16 46.19 -0.80
C TYR A 407 -12.91 46.60 -1.59
N ALA A 408 -13.05 46.95 -2.86
CA ALA A 408 -11.93 47.22 -3.77
C ALA A 408 -10.96 48.30 -3.25
N HIS A 409 -11.46 49.33 -2.56
CA HIS A 409 -10.62 50.42 -2.02
C HIS A 409 -9.96 50.11 -0.67
N LYS A 410 -10.42 49.06 0.03
CA LYS A 410 -9.88 48.63 1.32
C LYS A 410 -10.14 47.13 1.51
N GLU A 411 -9.34 46.31 0.85
CA GLU A 411 -9.54 44.86 0.85
C GLU A 411 -9.43 44.24 2.26
N THR A 412 -8.59 44.82 3.12
CA THR A 412 -8.46 44.46 4.54
C THR A 412 -9.72 44.74 5.36
N ALA A 413 -10.70 45.47 4.83
CA ALA A 413 -12.01 45.63 5.48
C ALA A 413 -12.99 44.50 5.14
N ASN A 414 -12.64 43.56 4.24
CA ASN A 414 -13.50 42.45 3.88
C ASN A 414 -13.56 41.42 5.02
N PRO A 415 -14.71 41.28 5.73
CA PRO A 415 -14.81 40.34 6.86
C PRO A 415 -14.66 38.87 6.42
N PHE A 416 -15.02 38.55 5.18
CA PHE A 416 -14.93 37.19 4.65
C PHE A 416 -13.48 36.75 4.41
N LEU A 417 -12.53 37.68 4.26
CA LEU A 417 -11.10 37.35 4.20
C LEU A 417 -10.62 36.74 5.52
N PHE A 418 -10.87 37.41 6.64
CA PHE A 418 -10.45 36.91 7.96
C PHE A 418 -11.19 35.65 8.34
N LEU A 419 -12.49 35.58 8.05
CA LEU A 419 -13.27 34.37 8.28
C LEU A 419 -12.68 33.19 7.50
N TRP A 420 -12.35 33.39 6.22
CA TRP A 420 -11.70 32.38 5.38
C TRP A 420 -10.34 31.94 5.95
N ILE A 421 -9.51 32.87 6.41
CA ILE A 421 -8.22 32.54 7.04
C ILE A 421 -8.42 31.67 8.29
N ILE A 422 -9.32 32.05 9.19
CA ILE A 422 -9.59 31.32 10.44
C ILE A 422 -10.07 29.89 10.15
N VAL A 423 -11.07 29.73 9.27
CA VAL A 423 -11.58 28.40 8.93
C VAL A 423 -10.55 27.56 8.16
N SER A 424 -9.68 28.20 7.37
CA SER A 424 -8.59 27.52 6.67
C SER A 424 -7.52 27.00 7.64
N ILE A 425 -7.16 27.79 8.67
CA ILE A 425 -6.24 27.33 9.73
C ILE A 425 -6.82 26.12 10.47
N ILE A 426 -8.09 26.22 10.90
CA ILE A 426 -8.77 25.12 11.61
C ILE A 426 -8.83 23.87 10.72
N GLY A 427 -9.23 24.03 9.46
CA GLY A 427 -9.31 22.94 8.48
C GLY A 427 -7.95 22.30 8.20
N THR A 428 -6.89 23.10 8.05
CA THR A 428 -5.52 22.61 7.83
C THR A 428 -5.01 21.82 9.02
N VAL A 429 -5.17 22.32 10.25
CA VAL A 429 -4.74 21.60 11.47
C VAL A 429 -5.49 20.29 11.62
N TYR A 430 -6.80 20.28 11.35
CA TYR A 430 -7.61 19.07 11.40
C TYR A 430 -7.14 18.03 10.37
N LYS A 431 -7.02 18.43 9.10
CA LYS A 431 -6.57 17.53 8.02
C LYS A 431 -5.15 17.00 8.28
N LEU A 432 -4.24 17.85 8.74
CA LEU A 432 -2.87 17.46 9.09
C LEU A 432 -2.84 16.44 10.24
N THR A 433 -3.61 16.69 11.31
CA THR A 433 -3.72 15.76 12.44
C THR A 433 -4.28 14.42 11.97
N TRP A 434 -5.27 14.45 11.07
CA TRP A 434 -5.87 13.24 10.53
C TRP A 434 -4.88 12.44 9.68
N ASP A 435 -4.18 13.08 8.76
CA ASP A 435 -3.20 12.41 7.90
C ASP A 435 -2.12 11.71 8.74
N LEU A 436 -1.51 12.44 9.67
CA LEU A 436 -0.39 11.92 10.46
C LEU A 436 -0.82 10.85 11.47
N LYS A 437 -1.90 11.12 12.24
CA LYS A 437 -2.28 10.26 13.36
C LYS A 437 -3.23 9.15 12.95
N MET A 438 -4.22 9.43 12.11
CA MET A 438 -5.28 8.47 11.77
C MET A 438 -4.92 7.65 10.54
N ASP A 439 -4.55 8.32 9.45
CA ASP A 439 -4.30 7.65 8.18
C ASP A 439 -2.94 6.95 8.16
N TRP A 440 -1.91 7.57 8.73
CA TRP A 440 -0.56 6.99 8.83
C TRP A 440 -0.29 6.28 10.17
N GLY A 441 -1.11 6.50 11.20
CA GLY A 441 -0.90 5.84 12.49
C GLY A 441 0.35 6.30 13.24
N PHE A 442 0.90 7.48 12.92
CA PHE A 442 2.08 8.01 13.62
C PHE A 442 1.73 8.56 15.00
N PHE A 443 2.75 8.89 15.77
CA PHE A 443 2.65 9.36 17.16
C PHE A 443 1.99 8.33 18.09
N ASP A 444 2.23 7.04 17.86
CA ASP A 444 1.80 5.99 18.77
C ASP A 444 2.67 6.00 20.03
N LYS A 445 2.04 5.93 21.20
CA LYS A 445 2.74 5.84 22.49
C LYS A 445 3.55 4.54 22.63
N LYS A 446 3.19 3.50 21.86
CA LYS A 446 3.85 2.19 21.86
C LYS A 446 5.05 2.10 20.90
N ALA A 447 5.45 3.19 20.25
CA ALA A 447 6.43 3.15 19.16
C ALA A 447 7.87 2.80 19.55
N GLY A 448 8.19 2.57 20.83
CA GLY A 448 9.48 2.10 21.31
C GLY A 448 10.65 2.95 20.77
N THR A 449 11.52 2.34 19.97
CA THR A 449 12.70 2.99 19.35
C THR A 449 12.36 3.92 18.18
N ASN A 450 11.12 3.87 17.65
CA ASN A 450 10.68 4.66 16.50
C ASN A 450 10.00 5.95 16.95
N LYS A 451 10.79 6.94 17.41
CA LYS A 451 10.29 8.21 17.95
C LYS A 451 9.33 8.90 16.96
N TYR A 452 8.11 9.19 17.44
CA TYR A 452 7.00 9.82 16.70
C TYR A 452 6.38 9.00 15.57
N LEU A 453 6.83 7.78 15.31
CA LEU A 453 6.24 6.89 14.32
C LEU A 453 5.38 5.84 15.02
N ARG A 454 5.18 4.69 14.37
CA ARG A 454 4.53 3.50 14.93
C ARG A 454 5.56 2.38 15.12
N GLU A 455 5.17 1.35 15.87
CA GLU A 455 6.05 0.25 16.25
C GLU A 455 6.57 -0.52 15.02
N GLN A 456 5.68 -0.91 14.11
CA GLN A 456 6.02 -1.69 12.92
C GLN A 456 6.06 -0.82 11.66
N LEU A 457 7.17 -0.91 10.92
CA LEU A 457 7.45 -0.18 9.68
C LEU A 457 7.83 -1.20 8.60
N VAL A 458 7.27 -1.04 7.39
CA VAL A 458 7.53 -1.89 6.22
C VAL A 458 8.66 -1.32 5.37
N TYR A 459 8.74 0.01 5.22
CA TYR A 459 9.79 0.62 4.42
C TYR A 459 11.12 0.64 5.18
N SER A 460 12.19 0.21 4.50
CA SER A 460 13.50 -0.07 5.11
C SER A 460 14.15 1.15 5.79
N SER A 461 13.93 2.36 5.27
CA SER A 461 14.53 3.59 5.80
C SER A 461 13.52 4.47 6.51
N LYS A 462 13.84 4.82 7.76
CA LYS A 462 13.07 5.76 8.59
C LYS A 462 13.01 7.18 8.01
N ILE A 463 14.01 7.56 7.19
CA ILE A 463 14.09 8.90 6.58
C ILE A 463 12.85 9.18 5.73
N TYR A 464 12.33 8.19 5.01
CA TYR A 464 11.14 8.36 4.17
C TYR A 464 9.93 8.85 4.97
N TYR A 465 9.76 8.35 6.21
CA TYR A 465 8.66 8.73 7.09
C TYR A 465 8.81 10.17 7.58
N TYR A 466 10.01 10.57 8.02
CA TYR A 466 10.25 11.94 8.49
C TYR A 466 10.15 12.98 7.37
N VAL A 467 10.66 12.65 6.17
CA VAL A 467 10.49 13.49 4.98
C VAL A 467 9.02 13.67 4.64
N ALA A 468 8.22 12.59 4.69
CA ALA A 468 6.78 12.68 4.44
C ALA A 468 6.04 13.53 5.48
N ILE A 469 6.45 13.52 6.76
CA ILE A 469 5.89 14.42 7.78
C ILE A 469 6.16 15.88 7.41
N VAL A 470 7.41 16.22 7.08
CA VAL A 470 7.80 17.59 6.73
C VAL A 470 7.10 18.06 5.46
N GLU A 471 7.09 17.21 4.43
CA GLU A 471 6.42 17.49 3.15
C GLU A 471 4.92 17.73 3.33
N ASN A 472 4.22 16.86 4.07
CA ASN A 472 2.79 17.01 4.27
C ASN A 472 2.47 18.29 5.06
N ILE A 473 3.30 18.69 6.03
CA ILE A 473 3.14 19.97 6.72
C ILE A 473 3.29 21.12 5.72
N LEU A 474 4.42 21.19 5.00
CA LEU A 474 4.71 22.29 4.08
C LEU A 474 3.61 22.46 3.03
N PHE A 475 3.18 21.38 2.39
CA PHE A 475 2.17 21.46 1.32
C PHE A 475 0.75 21.70 1.85
N ARG A 476 0.42 21.27 3.07
CA ARG A 476 -0.85 21.61 3.73
C ARG A 476 -0.99 23.10 4.06
N PHE A 477 0.13 23.82 4.19
CA PHE A 477 0.16 25.28 4.37
C PHE A 477 0.35 26.06 3.05
N ALA A 478 0.42 25.40 1.89
CA ALA A 478 0.62 26.07 0.60
C ALA A 478 -0.46 27.13 0.29
N TRP A 479 -1.68 26.95 0.81
CA TRP A 479 -2.75 27.92 0.62
C TRP A 479 -2.43 29.31 1.18
N THR A 480 -1.52 29.43 2.16
CA THR A 480 -1.09 30.72 2.74
C THR A 480 -0.45 31.65 1.72
N ILE A 481 0.13 31.10 0.65
CA ILE A 481 0.67 31.88 -0.47
C ILE A 481 -0.44 32.68 -1.16
N ASN A 482 -1.71 32.21 -1.18
CA ASN A 482 -2.83 33.00 -1.70
C ASN A 482 -3.06 34.31 -0.94
N ILE A 483 -2.69 34.36 0.35
CA ILE A 483 -2.76 35.60 1.15
C ILE A 483 -1.73 36.60 0.61
N PHE A 484 -0.50 36.14 0.35
CA PHE A 484 0.55 36.98 -0.21
C PHE A 484 0.15 37.54 -1.59
N ILE A 485 -0.42 36.68 -2.46
CA ILE A 485 -0.90 37.08 -3.79
C ILE A 485 -1.98 38.15 -3.69
N HIS A 486 -2.93 37.96 -2.76
CA HIS A 486 -4.03 38.89 -2.55
C HIS A 486 -3.54 40.31 -2.23
N PHE A 487 -2.51 40.45 -1.40
CA PHE A 487 -2.02 41.77 -0.96
C PHE A 487 -1.03 42.45 -1.90
N HIS A 488 -0.51 41.76 -2.91
CA HIS A 488 0.50 42.31 -3.84
C HIS A 488 -0.06 42.65 -5.22
N GLU A 489 -1.40 42.69 -5.39
CA GLU A 489 -2.08 43.08 -6.63
C GLU A 489 -1.56 42.36 -7.89
N TYR A 490 -1.11 41.10 -7.78
CA TYR A 490 -0.69 40.34 -8.95
C TYR A 490 -1.84 40.15 -9.94
N SER A 491 -1.53 40.17 -11.24
CA SER A 491 -2.54 39.94 -12.28
C SER A 491 -3.22 38.58 -12.13
N ALA A 492 -4.49 38.49 -12.53
CA ALA A 492 -5.28 37.25 -12.47
C ALA A 492 -4.60 36.07 -13.19
N GLU A 493 -3.79 36.37 -14.20
CA GLU A 493 -2.90 35.46 -14.91
C GLU A 493 -1.91 34.70 -14.01
N TYR A 494 -1.22 35.41 -13.11
CA TYR A 494 -0.30 34.76 -12.16
C TYR A 494 -1.04 33.91 -11.14
N ALA A 495 -2.24 34.32 -10.73
CA ALA A 495 -3.07 33.54 -9.81
C ALA A 495 -3.50 32.19 -10.42
N ASP A 496 -3.86 32.17 -11.71
CA ASP A 496 -4.23 30.93 -12.42
C ASP A 496 -3.05 29.97 -12.56
N LEU A 497 -1.85 30.48 -12.83
CA LEU A 497 -0.60 29.71 -12.89
C LEU A 497 -0.23 29.11 -11.53
N ILE A 498 -0.31 29.91 -10.47
CA ILE A 498 -0.02 29.44 -9.11
C ILE A 498 -1.06 28.41 -8.67
N GLY A 499 -2.33 28.59 -9.04
CA GLY A 499 -3.38 27.59 -8.83
C GLY A 499 -3.05 26.25 -9.48
N PHE A 500 -2.51 26.26 -10.71
CA PHE A 500 -2.03 25.04 -11.38
C PHE A 500 -0.87 24.39 -10.61
N CYS A 501 0.12 25.17 -10.15
CA CYS A 501 1.20 24.65 -9.31
C CYS A 501 0.67 24.02 -8.01
N PHE A 502 -0.32 24.61 -7.34
CA PHE A 502 -0.96 24.00 -6.17
C PHE A 502 -1.69 22.70 -6.50
N GLY A 503 -2.32 22.59 -7.67
CA GLY A 503 -2.89 21.33 -8.13
C GLY A 503 -1.84 20.22 -8.25
N ILE A 504 -0.67 20.52 -8.82
CA ILE A 504 0.45 19.56 -8.93
C ILE A 504 0.96 19.18 -7.54
N VAL A 505 1.16 20.16 -6.66
CA VAL A 505 1.63 19.94 -5.28
C VAL A 505 0.65 19.08 -4.48
N GLU A 506 -0.65 19.34 -4.58
CA GLU A 506 -1.67 18.55 -3.88
C GLU A 506 -1.75 17.10 -4.39
N ILE A 507 -1.58 16.88 -5.70
CA ILE A 507 -1.47 15.52 -6.27
C ILE A 507 -0.22 14.81 -5.78
N PHE A 508 0.93 15.50 -5.74
CA PHE A 508 2.18 14.92 -5.26
C PHE A 508 2.10 14.58 -3.77
N ARG A 509 1.47 15.44 -2.96
CA ARG A 509 1.17 15.16 -1.55
C ARG A 509 0.31 13.91 -1.39
N ARG A 510 -0.73 13.75 -2.22
CA ARG A 510 -1.58 12.55 -2.23
C ARG A 510 -0.80 11.30 -2.67
N PHE A 511 0.11 11.43 -3.63
CA PHE A 511 1.01 10.37 -4.06
C PHE A 511 1.85 9.84 -2.89
N ILE A 512 2.43 10.71 -2.06
CA ILE A 512 3.17 10.31 -0.86
C ILE A 512 2.22 9.71 0.19
N TRP A 513 1.07 10.34 0.44
CA TRP A 513 0.08 9.85 1.40
C TRP A 513 -0.38 8.42 1.09
N ASN A 514 -0.49 8.05 -0.18
CA ASN A 514 -0.92 6.73 -0.63
C ASN A 514 0.01 5.60 -0.11
N PHE A 515 1.33 5.82 -0.05
CA PHE A 515 2.27 4.83 0.49
C PHE A 515 1.98 4.52 1.95
N PHE A 516 2.04 5.54 2.81
CA PHE A 516 1.89 5.35 4.25
C PHE A 516 0.46 4.98 4.67
N ARG A 517 -0.56 5.41 3.91
CA ARG A 517 -1.95 5.00 4.16
C ARG A 517 -2.14 3.51 3.95
N LEU A 518 -1.65 2.97 2.82
CA LEU A 518 -1.81 1.55 2.51
C LEU A 518 -0.97 0.68 3.43
N GLU A 519 0.24 1.13 3.76
CA GLU A 519 1.08 0.48 4.74
C GLU A 519 0.39 0.40 6.12
N ASN A 520 -0.24 1.50 6.57
CA ASN A 520 -1.01 1.49 7.82
C ASN A 520 -2.22 0.54 7.76
N GLU A 521 -2.93 0.49 6.63
CA GLU A 521 -4.05 -0.43 6.46
C GLU A 521 -3.58 -1.89 6.48
N HIS A 522 -2.46 -2.19 5.82
CA HIS A 522 -1.87 -3.51 5.79
C HIS A 522 -1.55 -4.01 7.21
N LEU A 523 -0.86 -3.20 8.00
CA LEU A 523 -0.48 -3.55 9.37
C LEU A 523 -1.70 -3.73 10.29
N ASN A 524 -2.72 -2.86 10.17
CA ASN A 524 -3.93 -2.98 10.98
C ASN A 524 -4.80 -4.18 10.59
N ASN A 525 -4.86 -4.56 9.31
CA ASN A 525 -5.58 -5.76 8.86
C ASN A 525 -4.93 -7.06 9.37
N CYS A 526 -3.59 -7.12 9.42
CA CYS A 526 -2.87 -8.21 10.05
C CYS A 526 -3.08 -8.24 11.58
N GLY A 527 -3.08 -7.08 12.24
CA GLY A 527 -3.28 -6.96 13.69
C GLY A 527 -4.69 -7.31 14.19
N GLN A 528 -5.72 -7.19 13.35
CA GLN A 528 -7.11 -7.59 13.66
C GLN A 528 -7.46 -9.00 13.16
N PHE A 529 -6.48 -9.79 12.71
CA PHE A 529 -6.68 -11.15 12.16
C PHE A 529 -7.64 -11.24 10.96
N ARG A 530 -7.88 -10.12 10.25
CA ARG A 530 -8.67 -10.12 9.01
C ARG A 530 -7.88 -10.63 7.81
N ALA A 531 -6.55 -10.61 7.93
CA ALA A 531 -5.62 -11.24 7.02
C ALA A 531 -4.58 -12.03 7.82
N VAL A 532 -4.39 -13.30 7.48
CA VAL A 532 -3.30 -14.10 8.02
C VAL A 532 -2.02 -13.63 7.34
N ARG A 533 -0.97 -13.32 8.11
CA ARG A 533 0.37 -13.19 7.54
C ARG A 533 0.68 -14.57 6.95
N ASP A 534 0.78 -14.70 5.64
CA ASP A 534 1.24 -15.95 5.02
C ASP A 534 2.63 -16.24 5.61
N ILE A 535 2.66 -17.05 6.66
CA ILE A 535 3.88 -17.69 7.12
C ILE A 535 4.12 -18.69 6.01
N SER A 536 5.03 -18.37 5.09
CA SER A 536 5.53 -19.36 4.16
C SER A 536 6.28 -20.39 4.99
N ILE A 537 5.56 -21.37 5.52
CA ILE A 537 6.16 -22.60 5.98
C ILE A 537 6.57 -23.27 4.68
N SER A 538 7.78 -22.99 4.21
CA SER A 538 8.40 -23.84 3.19
C SER A 538 8.28 -25.26 3.74
N PRO A 539 7.67 -26.21 3.00
CA PRO A 539 7.76 -27.60 3.38
C PRO A 539 9.25 -27.87 3.55
N MET A 540 9.69 -28.22 4.76
CA MET A 540 11.08 -28.60 4.95
C MET A 540 11.33 -29.73 3.94
N SER A 541 12.26 -29.50 3.02
CA SER A 541 12.65 -30.53 2.07
C SER A 541 13.02 -31.76 2.89
N THR A 542 12.33 -32.86 2.65
CA THR A 542 12.55 -34.17 3.28
C THR A 542 13.95 -34.74 3.06
N GLY A 543 14.87 -33.98 2.46
CA GLY A 543 16.25 -34.37 2.16
C GLY A 543 17.33 -33.87 3.13
N ILE A 544 17.00 -33.13 4.20
CA ILE A 544 18.00 -32.84 5.24
C ILE A 544 17.92 -33.94 6.31
N ASP A 545 18.81 -34.91 6.21
CA ASP A 545 19.02 -35.94 7.23
C ASP A 545 19.64 -35.31 8.49
N TYR A 546 18.77 -34.86 9.39
CA TYR A 546 19.15 -34.34 10.71
C TYR A 546 19.91 -35.37 11.55
N GLY A 547 19.76 -36.67 11.27
CA GLY A 547 20.54 -37.74 11.89
C GLY A 547 22.03 -37.66 11.57
N LEU A 548 22.38 -37.23 10.35
CA LEU A 548 23.78 -37.01 9.95
C LEU A 548 24.41 -35.80 10.65
N ILE A 549 23.63 -34.75 10.94
CA ILE A 549 24.08 -33.56 11.68
C ILE A 549 24.27 -33.91 13.15
N ASP A 550 23.32 -34.61 13.76
CA ASP A 550 23.42 -35.08 15.14
C ASP A 550 24.59 -36.07 15.32
N TYR A 551 24.80 -36.97 14.35
CA TYR A 551 25.97 -37.86 14.31
C TYR A 551 27.30 -37.11 14.26
N LYS A 552 27.40 -36.03 13.45
CA LYS A 552 28.61 -35.21 13.34
C LYS A 552 28.88 -34.38 14.60
N LEU A 553 27.84 -33.94 15.30
CA LEU A 553 27.96 -33.20 16.57
C LEU A 553 28.38 -34.13 17.72
N ARG A 554 27.85 -35.36 17.78
CA ARG A 554 28.22 -36.36 18.79
C ARG A 554 29.66 -36.87 18.69
N LYS A 555 30.29 -36.75 17.52
CA LYS A 555 31.64 -37.29 17.25
C LYS A 555 32.79 -36.32 17.57
N GLN A 556 32.52 -35.11 18.06
CA GLN A 556 33.59 -34.22 18.53
C GLN A 556 34.12 -34.68 19.89
N PRO A 557 35.42 -35.02 20.02
CA PRO A 557 35.98 -35.51 21.27
C PRO A 557 36.20 -34.34 22.24
N GLY A 558 35.25 -34.11 23.15
CA GLY A 558 35.40 -33.07 24.17
C GLY A 558 34.35 -33.04 25.28
N ILE A 559 33.15 -33.60 25.06
CA ILE A 559 32.07 -33.53 26.04
C ILE A 559 31.84 -34.92 26.62
N ARG A 560 32.31 -35.15 27.86
CA ARG A 560 31.97 -36.36 28.65
C ARG A 560 30.47 -36.32 28.95
N ALA A 561 29.67 -37.02 28.15
CA ALA A 561 28.25 -37.22 28.42
C ALA A 561 28.08 -38.11 29.66
N ARG A 562 27.47 -37.55 30.71
CA ARG A 562 26.94 -38.30 31.86
C ARG A 562 25.82 -39.23 31.38
N ASN A 563 25.87 -40.47 31.84
CA ASN A 563 24.92 -41.56 31.57
C ASN A 563 23.46 -41.10 31.50
N ARG A 564 22.83 -41.28 30.34
CA ARG A 564 21.37 -41.35 30.21
C ARG A 564 21.01 -42.69 29.55
N ILE A 565 20.19 -43.47 30.25
CA ILE A 565 19.67 -44.76 29.81
C ILE A 565 18.68 -44.50 28.67
N VAL A 566 18.90 -45.14 27.52
CA VAL A 566 18.01 -45.10 26.34
C VAL A 566 17.19 -46.40 26.32
N PRO A 567 15.85 -46.38 26.16
CA PRO A 567 15.06 -47.58 25.92
C PRO A 567 15.35 -48.11 24.51
N LYS A 568 15.47 -49.44 24.36
CA LYS A 568 15.70 -50.11 23.07
C LYS A 568 14.50 -49.94 22.14
N GLU A 569 14.70 -49.32 20.97
CA GLU A 569 13.81 -49.45 19.82
C GLU A 569 14.24 -50.63 18.94
N THR A 570 13.23 -51.40 18.53
CA THR A 570 13.32 -52.61 17.72
C THR A 570 13.50 -52.22 16.26
N ILE A 571 14.57 -52.69 15.62
CA ILE A 571 14.84 -52.49 14.19
C ILE A 571 13.98 -53.50 13.41
N ILE A 572 13.15 -53.00 12.50
CA ILE A 572 12.55 -53.78 11.41
C ILE A 572 13.40 -53.48 10.17
N GLU A 573 14.02 -54.51 9.60
CA GLU A 573 14.75 -54.44 8.33
C GLU A 573 13.74 -54.44 7.17
N GLU A 574 13.81 -53.44 6.28
CA GLU A 574 13.13 -53.46 4.99
C GLU A 574 14.08 -53.95 3.89
N ASP A 575 13.67 -55.04 3.24
CA ASP A 575 14.34 -55.65 2.09
C ASP A 575 14.25 -54.75 0.85
N ASN A 576 15.41 -54.52 0.23
CA ASN A 576 15.55 -53.92 -1.09
C ASN A 576 15.26 -54.95 -2.19
N THR A 577 14.19 -54.77 -2.96
CA THR A 577 14.12 -55.31 -4.33
C THR A 577 13.63 -54.28 -5.34
N SER A 578 14.50 -54.08 -6.33
CA SER A 578 14.44 -53.27 -7.53
C SER A 578 13.23 -53.56 -8.44
N ILE A 579 12.61 -52.51 -8.96
CA ILE A 579 11.69 -52.56 -10.11
C ILE A 579 12.48 -52.20 -11.38
N THR A 580 12.55 -53.14 -12.32
CA THR A 580 12.91 -52.92 -13.72
C THR A 580 11.65 -53.03 -14.60
N ASP A 581 11.65 -52.20 -15.66
CA ASP A 581 10.65 -52.02 -16.71
C ASP A 581 9.98 -53.29 -17.30
N VAL A 582 8.74 -53.16 -17.80
CA VAL A 582 8.36 -53.18 -19.24
C VAL A 582 6.82 -53.28 -19.40
N SER A 583 6.34 -52.65 -20.49
CA SER A 583 4.99 -52.59 -21.07
C SER A 583 4.25 -53.95 -21.19
N THR A 584 2.94 -54.09 -21.47
CA THR A 584 2.14 -53.55 -22.59
C THR A 584 0.66 -54.01 -22.41
N ARG A 585 -0.24 -53.38 -23.19
CA ARG A 585 -1.69 -53.63 -23.40
C ARG A 585 -2.13 -55.09 -23.63
N ASP A 586 -3.40 -55.37 -23.30
CA ASP A 586 -4.46 -56.07 -24.11
C ASP A 586 -5.81 -55.98 -23.34
N GLU A 587 -6.82 -55.23 -23.81
CA GLU A 587 -8.01 -55.61 -24.61
C GLU A 587 -8.98 -56.65 -23.96
N ILE A 588 -10.11 -56.18 -23.40
CA ILE A 588 -11.53 -56.25 -23.89
C ILE A 588 -12.21 -57.62 -23.66
N ASP A 589 -13.27 -57.67 -22.84
CA ASP A 589 -14.59 -58.21 -23.25
C ASP A 589 -15.76 -57.79 -22.31
N ASN A 590 -16.97 -57.93 -22.87
CA ASN A 590 -18.18 -57.13 -22.74
C ASN A 590 -19.18 -57.40 -21.59
N ASP A 591 -20.01 -56.36 -21.39
CA ASP A 591 -21.48 -56.36 -21.23
C ASP A 591 -22.19 -56.43 -19.86
N PRO A 592 -23.38 -55.79 -19.75
CA PRO A 592 -23.81 -55.05 -18.58
C PRO A 592 -25.03 -55.66 -17.89
N LYS A 593 -25.31 -55.23 -16.65
CA LYS A 593 -26.62 -55.43 -16.02
C LYS A 593 -27.25 -54.09 -15.66
N PRO A 594 -28.49 -53.82 -16.11
CA PRO A 594 -29.21 -52.62 -15.72
C PRO A 594 -29.93 -52.89 -14.39
N PHE A 595 -29.85 -51.95 -13.45
CA PHE A 595 -30.90 -51.81 -12.45
C PHE A 595 -31.36 -50.35 -12.43
N ALA A 596 -32.66 -50.21 -12.68
CA ALA A 596 -33.37 -48.97 -12.84
C ALA A 596 -33.63 -48.30 -11.48
N HIS A 597 -33.59 -46.96 -11.55
CA HIS A 597 -34.35 -45.98 -10.78
C HIS A 597 -34.71 -46.26 -9.32
N ASP A 598 -34.19 -45.41 -8.43
CA ASP A 598 -35.03 -44.68 -7.48
C ASP A 598 -34.52 -43.23 -7.34
N LEU A 599 -35.31 -42.30 -7.88
CA LEU A 599 -35.21 -40.87 -7.63
C LEU A 599 -35.81 -40.62 -6.23
N ILE A 600 -34.94 -40.37 -5.25
CA ILE A 600 -35.35 -39.80 -3.96
C ILE A 600 -34.96 -38.32 -3.95
N PRO A 601 -35.91 -37.38 -3.79
CA PRO A 601 -35.58 -35.96 -3.65
C PRO A 601 -35.07 -35.71 -2.23
N MET A 602 -33.76 -35.46 -2.06
CA MET A 602 -33.26 -35.00 -0.77
C MET A 602 -33.56 -33.51 -0.58
N HIS A 603 -34.45 -33.28 0.37
CA HIS A 603 -34.77 -31.99 0.98
C HIS A 603 -33.53 -31.30 1.56
N ASN A 604 -33.49 -29.99 1.36
CA ASN A 604 -32.36 -29.08 1.58
C ASN A 604 -32.18 -28.63 3.06
N ASN A 605 -32.51 -29.47 4.06
CA ASN A 605 -32.60 -29.02 5.46
C ASN A 605 -31.67 -29.71 6.47
N THR A 606 -30.86 -30.70 6.09
CA THR A 606 -30.00 -31.43 7.06
C THR A 606 -28.73 -30.66 7.47
N ILE A 607 -28.19 -29.79 6.61
CA ILE A 607 -26.94 -29.07 6.90
C ILE A 607 -27.15 -27.96 7.94
N VAL A 608 -28.32 -27.32 7.97
CA VAL A 608 -28.62 -26.23 8.91
C VAL A 608 -28.87 -26.77 10.32
N ASP A 609 -29.49 -27.94 10.44
CA ASP A 609 -29.76 -28.58 11.74
C ASP A 609 -28.49 -29.17 12.37
N ASP A 610 -27.56 -29.69 11.56
CA ASP A 610 -26.26 -30.18 12.05
C ASP A 610 -25.32 -29.04 12.46
N VAL A 611 -25.33 -27.91 11.76
CA VAL A 611 -24.57 -26.70 12.15
C VAL A 611 -25.13 -26.09 13.44
N ASN A 612 -26.45 -26.07 13.62
CA ASN A 612 -27.07 -25.59 14.86
C ASN A 612 -26.85 -26.54 16.05
N LYS A 613 -26.74 -27.85 15.81
CA LYS A 613 -26.35 -28.84 16.84
C LYS A 613 -24.91 -28.66 17.30
N ILE A 614 -23.99 -28.36 16.37
CA ILE A 614 -22.58 -28.12 16.67
C ILE A 614 -22.39 -26.78 17.40
N ASP A 615 -23.10 -25.71 17.01
CA ASP A 615 -23.06 -24.42 17.72
C ASP A 615 -23.67 -24.51 19.13
N LYS A 616 -24.67 -25.37 19.33
CA LYS A 616 -25.23 -25.67 20.66
C LYS A 616 -24.28 -26.49 21.52
N GLN A 617 -23.60 -27.50 20.96
CA GLN A 617 -22.58 -28.28 21.67
C GLN A 617 -21.36 -27.43 22.05
N LEU A 618 -20.94 -26.48 21.21
CA LEU A 618 -19.84 -25.57 21.52
C LEU A 618 -20.20 -24.54 22.60
N LYS A 619 -21.45 -24.08 22.64
CA LYS A 619 -21.93 -23.17 23.71
C LYS A 619 -22.08 -23.87 25.06
N ASP A 620 -22.59 -25.10 25.06
CA ASP A 620 -22.79 -25.88 26.30
C ASP A 620 -21.45 -26.35 26.92
N THR A 621 -20.40 -26.53 26.11
CA THR A 621 -19.06 -26.94 26.60
C THR A 621 -18.24 -25.77 27.18
N SER A 622 -18.65 -24.51 26.94
CA SER A 622 -17.87 -23.33 27.37
C SER A 622 -18.17 -22.81 28.78
N SER A 623 -19.08 -23.43 29.53
CA SER A 623 -19.47 -22.96 30.87
C SER A 623 -19.30 -23.96 32.02
N ALA A 624 -18.90 -25.22 31.76
CA ALA A 624 -18.96 -26.28 32.77
C ALA A 624 -17.63 -26.78 33.36
N ASP A 625 -16.45 -26.53 32.78
CA ASP A 625 -15.22 -27.22 33.23
C ASP A 625 -14.01 -26.31 33.57
N LEU A 626 -14.23 -25.03 33.90
CA LEU A 626 -13.14 -24.14 34.35
C LEU A 626 -13.00 -23.99 35.87
N HIS A 627 -13.70 -24.82 36.67
CA HIS A 627 -13.65 -24.77 38.14
C HIS A 627 -13.12 -26.05 38.83
N SER A 628 -12.67 -27.06 38.08
CA SER A 628 -12.17 -28.33 38.62
C SER A 628 -10.65 -28.55 38.51
N LEU A 629 -9.86 -27.53 38.11
CA LEU A 629 -8.40 -27.65 37.93
C LEU A 629 -7.58 -26.67 38.80
N ILE A 630 -8.04 -26.39 40.02
CA ILE A 630 -7.20 -25.74 41.05
C ILE A 630 -6.89 -26.79 42.13
N PRO A 631 -5.64 -27.27 42.27
CA PRO A 631 -5.22 -27.97 43.46
C PRO A 631 -5.21 -26.96 44.63
N GLN A 632 -6.12 -27.14 45.58
CA GLN A 632 -5.92 -26.65 46.94
C GLN A 632 -5.02 -27.66 47.63
N ASP A 633 -3.77 -27.27 47.93
CA ASP A 633 -3.09 -27.56 49.20
C ASP A 633 -1.67 -26.98 49.17
N GLU A 634 -1.50 -25.86 49.89
CA GLU A 634 -0.21 -25.36 50.37
C GLU A 634 0.17 -26.14 51.65
N SER A 635 0.86 -27.26 51.51
CA SER A 635 1.73 -27.79 52.57
C SER A 635 2.62 -28.89 52.02
N ASP A 636 3.92 -28.83 52.33
CA ASP A 636 4.99 -29.81 52.07
C ASP A 636 6.05 -29.44 51.02
N LEU A 637 6.38 -28.15 50.93
CA LEU A 637 7.70 -27.69 50.50
C LEU A 637 8.69 -27.66 51.69
N SER A 638 8.98 -28.82 52.27
CA SER A 638 10.21 -29.02 53.04
C SER A 638 10.60 -30.49 53.01
N ASN A 639 11.89 -30.74 52.79
CA ASN A 639 12.58 -32.05 52.79
C ASN A 639 12.67 -32.76 51.45
N GLY A 640 13.74 -32.48 50.72
CA GLY A 640 14.12 -33.25 49.54
C GLY A 640 15.44 -32.87 48.88
N ILE A 641 16.42 -32.35 49.65
CA ILE A 641 17.82 -32.45 49.21
C ILE A 641 18.16 -33.94 49.28
N VAL A 642 18.59 -34.54 48.17
CA VAL A 642 19.68 -35.55 48.04
C VAL A 642 19.63 -36.20 46.64
N LYS A 643 20.70 -35.97 45.85
CA LYS A 643 21.17 -36.71 44.65
C LYS A 643 20.24 -36.67 43.43
N VAL A 644 20.59 -36.11 42.26
CA VAL A 644 21.84 -36.16 41.46
C VAL A 644 21.98 -34.90 40.62
#